data_AF-A0A8D1FR28-F1
#
_entry.id   AF-A0A8D1FR28-F1
#
_cell.length_a   1.000
_cell.length_b   1.000
_cell.length_c   1.000
_cell.angle_alpha   90.00
_cell.angle_beta   90.00
_cell.angle_gamma   90.00
#
_symmetry.space_group_name_H-M   'P 1'
#
loop_
_entity.id
_entity.type
_entity.pdbx_description
1 polymer ?
#
loop_
_entity_poly.entity_id
_entity_poly.type
_entity_poly.pdbx_seq_one_letter_code
_entity_poly.pdbx_strand_id
1 'polypeptide(L)'
;MKVGSLRPGPVGEALQVPDKDTKAMMGTEDTPGGKASLHPQDLRPSVFHSIKFFVLCHSLLQLAQLMISGYLKSSISTVEKRFGLSSQTSGLLAAFNEVGNTALIVFVSYFGSRVHRPRLIGYGALLVTVAGVLMTVPHFISEPYRYDHTSPADLSQDFEASLCLPTRKAPAPAPALSNSSCSGSTEVQHLAVVGIMFTAQTLLGVGGVPIQPFGISYIDDFAHSSNSPLYLGILFAVTMMGPGMAYGLGGLMLRLYVDIDRMPAGGISLTSKDPRWVGAWWLGFLISAGAVALAAIPYFFFPKEMPKEKHELRFRRKVLAVSDSPVSKGEDSPSEQSPGASPEKKDGLAQMAPDLTVIQFIKVFPRVLLRTLRHPIFLLVVLSQVCMSSMVAGMATFLPKFLERQFSVTASYANLLIGCLTIPLAILGIVAGGILVKRLRLGPMHCGILCLLGALLCLLLSTPLFFMGCSTHHIAGINHQPGAQPGLELFPGCMEPCSCPSDDFNPVCDSSARVEYLTPCHAGCTSRLVQEARDKSQVFYTNCSCVAGGGPVPAGSCESPCSHLVLPFMILVSLGAAVASVTHTPSFMLILRGVKKEDKTLAVGIQFMLQRVLAWMPSPVIHGSAIDTTCVYWAQSCGRRAVCRYYDHDLLRNRFIGLQFFFKTGSLACFALILAILRQQEKEEGTKATMSSPGLQQQLLVSGPKKEPEESRV
;
A
#
# COMPACT_ATOMS: atom_id res chain seq x y z
N MET A 1 -8.48 10.59 70.52
CA MET A 1 -9.69 11.43 70.74
C MET A 1 -10.80 10.82 69.89
N LYS A 2 -11.92 10.28 70.36
CA LYS A 2 -12.70 10.43 71.59
C LYS A 2 -13.29 9.05 71.94
N VAL A 3 -13.41 8.78 73.23
CA VAL A 3 -13.80 7.51 73.86
C VAL A 3 -15.32 7.44 74.06
N GLY A 4 -15.89 6.22 74.04
CA GLY A 4 -17.12 5.88 74.79
C GLY A 4 -18.03 4.86 74.08
N SER A 5 -18.66 3.88 74.72
CA SER A 5 -18.43 3.09 75.93
C SER A 5 -19.46 1.94 75.89
N LEU A 6 -18.99 0.72 76.13
CA LEU A 6 -19.62 -0.49 76.70
C LEU A 6 -21.03 -1.02 76.30
N ARG A 7 -20.97 -2.33 76.01
CA ARG A 7 -21.91 -3.48 75.83
C ARG A 7 -22.71 -3.88 77.12
N PRO A 8 -23.52 -4.99 77.24
CA PRO A 8 -23.42 -6.35 76.62
C PRO A 8 -24.77 -7.02 76.25
N GLY A 9 -24.92 -8.22 75.65
CA GLY A 9 -24.14 -9.42 75.29
C GLY A 9 -25.16 -10.46 74.72
N PRO A 10 -24.96 -11.80 74.77
CA PRO A 10 -23.78 -12.65 74.54
C PRO A 10 -24.08 -13.76 73.49
N VAL A 11 -23.15 -14.45 72.82
CA VAL A 11 -22.47 -15.76 73.11
C VAL A 11 -22.15 -16.30 71.69
N GLY A 12 -21.01 -16.87 71.28
CA GLY A 12 -19.76 -17.25 71.94
C GLY A 12 -18.66 -17.49 70.87
N GLU A 13 -17.41 -17.41 71.32
CA GLU A 13 -16.12 -17.59 70.64
C GLU A 13 -15.94 -19.03 70.09
N ALA A 14 -15.41 -19.26 68.88
CA ALA A 14 -13.99 -19.31 68.48
C ALA A 14 -13.11 -20.27 69.32
N LEU A 15 -12.47 -21.27 68.70
CA LEU A 15 -10.99 -21.40 68.53
C LEU A 15 -10.54 -22.78 67.96
N GLN A 16 -9.73 -22.70 66.89
CA GLN A 16 -8.63 -23.53 66.32
C GLN A 16 -8.31 -25.01 66.67
N VAL A 17 -8.10 -25.81 65.58
CA VAL A 17 -6.93 -26.71 65.23
C VAL A 17 -6.80 -28.04 66.05
N PRO A 18 -6.19 -29.20 65.59
CA PRO A 18 -5.26 -29.49 64.46
C PRO A 18 -5.49 -30.77 63.58
N ASP A 19 -4.81 -30.75 62.42
CA ASP A 19 -3.89 -31.73 61.75
C ASP A 19 -4.18 -33.24 61.52
N LYS A 20 -3.82 -33.66 60.29
CA LYS A 20 -3.32 -34.95 59.75
C LYS A 20 -3.99 -36.30 60.06
N ASP A 21 -4.38 -37.05 59.02
CA ASP A 21 -3.48 -38.01 58.33
C ASP A 21 -4.15 -38.76 57.15
N THR A 22 -3.29 -39.31 56.30
CA THR A 22 -3.54 -39.82 54.94
C THR A 22 -3.83 -41.33 54.91
N LYS A 23 -4.76 -41.82 54.07
CA LYS A 23 -4.58 -43.10 53.35
C LYS A 23 -5.53 -43.29 52.14
N ALA A 24 -4.93 -43.67 51.02
CA ALA A 24 -5.57 -44.02 49.76
C ALA A 24 -6.10 -45.47 49.71
N MET A 25 -7.16 -45.73 48.93
CA MET A 25 -7.35 -46.99 48.19
C MET A 25 -8.39 -46.83 47.06
N MET A 26 -8.41 -47.84 46.18
CA MET A 26 -8.69 -47.87 44.75
C MET A 26 -9.91 -48.76 44.43
N GLY A 27 -10.66 -48.46 43.35
CA GLY A 27 -11.69 -49.32 42.70
C GLY A 27 -13.00 -49.47 43.49
N THR A 28 -14.22 -49.52 42.94
CA THR A 28 -14.72 -50.15 41.71
C THR A 28 -16.11 -49.58 41.37
N GLU A 29 -16.58 -49.82 40.14
CA GLU A 29 -17.85 -49.48 39.48
C GLU A 29 -19.12 -49.30 40.34
N ASP A 30 -19.94 -48.30 39.97
CA ASP A 30 -21.37 -48.49 39.67
C ASP A 30 -21.98 -47.24 38.99
N THR A 31 -22.66 -47.45 37.86
CA THR A 31 -23.62 -46.52 37.21
C THR A 31 -24.96 -47.30 37.22
N PRO A 32 -26.18 -46.73 37.35
CA PRO A 32 -26.59 -45.51 36.64
C PRO A 32 -27.68 -44.60 37.28
N GLY A 33 -27.76 -43.37 36.76
CA GLY A 33 -29.04 -42.66 36.66
C GLY A 33 -29.22 -41.45 37.56
N GLY A 34 -28.93 -40.26 37.02
CA GLY A 34 -29.30 -38.99 37.63
C GLY A 34 -29.22 -37.86 36.61
N LYS A 35 -30.37 -37.52 36.02
CA LYS A 35 -30.54 -36.38 35.09
C LYS A 35 -30.13 -35.07 35.79
N ALA A 36 -28.93 -34.58 35.51
CA ALA A 36 -28.57 -33.21 35.84
C ALA A 36 -29.23 -32.26 34.82
N SER A 37 -30.29 -31.61 35.28
CA SER A 37 -30.98 -30.51 34.59
C SER A 37 -29.99 -29.40 34.24
N LEU A 38 -29.88 -29.07 32.95
CA LEU A 38 -29.07 -27.97 32.45
C LEU A 38 -29.76 -26.65 32.82
N HIS A 39 -29.13 -25.83 33.67
CA HIS A 39 -29.67 -24.53 34.06
C HIS A 39 -29.62 -23.54 32.88
N PRO A 40 -30.74 -22.92 32.45
CA PRO A 40 -30.80 -22.13 31.23
C PRO A 40 -30.49 -20.63 31.49
N GLN A 41 -29.28 -20.32 31.98
CA GLN A 41 -28.86 -18.92 32.19
C GLN A 41 -27.64 -18.45 31.38
N ASP A 42 -26.99 -19.30 30.57
CA ASP A 42 -25.82 -18.90 29.76
C ASP A 42 -26.06 -18.76 28.24
N LEU A 43 -27.30 -18.84 27.74
CA LEU A 43 -27.57 -18.78 26.30
C LEU A 43 -27.78 -17.35 25.74
N ARG A 44 -26.93 -16.40 26.10
CA ARG A 44 -26.64 -15.30 25.16
C ARG A 44 -25.47 -15.75 24.30
N PRO A 45 -25.66 -16.09 23.01
CA PRO A 45 -24.54 -16.42 22.15
C PRO A 45 -23.58 -15.22 22.15
N SER A 46 -22.39 -15.45 22.71
CA SER A 46 -21.32 -14.45 22.73
C SER A 46 -21.11 -13.94 21.32
N VAL A 47 -21.06 -12.62 21.14
CA VAL A 47 -20.92 -11.96 19.83
C VAL A 47 -19.70 -12.49 19.06
N PHE A 48 -18.68 -12.97 19.78
CA PHE A 48 -17.47 -13.60 19.25
C PHE A 48 -17.68 -15.00 18.63
N HIS A 49 -18.88 -15.59 18.73
CA HIS A 49 -19.25 -16.82 18.03
C HIS A 49 -20.00 -16.55 16.72
N SER A 50 -20.20 -15.29 16.34
CA SER A 50 -20.84 -14.91 15.08
C SER A 50 -19.80 -14.68 13.98
N ILE A 51 -19.91 -15.45 12.89
CA ILE A 51 -19.07 -15.25 11.69
C ILE A 51 -19.22 -13.86 11.09
N LYS A 52 -20.41 -13.26 11.17
CA LYS A 52 -20.69 -11.91 10.65
C LYS A 52 -19.89 -10.85 11.40
N PHE A 53 -19.77 -11.02 12.72
CA PHE A 53 -18.95 -10.14 13.55
C PHE A 53 -17.46 -10.31 13.25
N PHE A 54 -16.99 -11.54 13.05
CA PHE A 54 -15.62 -11.78 12.59
C PHE A 54 -15.33 -11.07 11.26
N VAL A 55 -16.23 -11.17 10.27
CA VAL A 55 -16.08 -10.51 8.96
C VAL A 55 -15.99 -8.99 9.12
N LEU A 56 -16.80 -8.38 10.00
CA LEU A 56 -16.73 -6.95 10.30
C LEU A 56 -15.37 -6.58 10.92
N CYS A 57 -14.97 -7.25 12.00
CA CYS A 57 -13.67 -7.00 12.65
C CYS A 57 -12.49 -7.23 11.70
N HIS A 58 -12.60 -8.22 10.81
CA HIS A 58 -11.57 -8.55 9.84
C HIS A 58 -11.46 -7.53 8.72
N SER A 59 -12.59 -7.01 8.25
CA SER A 59 -12.62 -5.92 7.28
C SER A 59 -12.00 -4.64 7.85
N LEU A 60 -12.31 -4.29 9.09
CA LEU A 60 -11.73 -3.13 9.77
C LEU A 60 -10.22 -3.29 10.02
N LEU A 61 -9.78 -4.48 10.44
CA LEU A 61 -8.35 -4.74 10.65
C LEU A 61 -7.55 -4.66 9.34
N GLN A 62 -8.04 -5.25 8.25
CA GLN A 62 -7.36 -5.16 6.96
C GLN A 62 -7.34 -3.73 6.42
N LEU A 63 -8.44 -2.98 6.56
CA LEU A 63 -8.48 -1.56 6.21
C LEU A 63 -7.41 -0.78 6.97
N ALA A 64 -7.33 -0.94 8.30
CA ALA A 64 -6.34 -0.24 9.13
C ALA A 64 -4.90 -0.64 8.78
N GLN A 65 -4.66 -1.93 8.51
CA GLN A 65 -3.34 -2.43 8.10
C GLN A 65 -2.91 -1.91 6.73
N LEU A 66 -3.80 -1.81 5.75
CA LEU A 66 -3.47 -1.19 4.47
C LEU A 66 -3.37 0.33 4.56
N MET A 67 -4.11 0.96 5.48
CA MET A 67 -3.99 2.39 5.73
C MET A 67 -2.58 2.74 6.20
N ILE A 68 -2.02 2.01 7.18
CA ILE A 68 -0.64 2.27 7.64
C ILE A 68 0.42 2.00 6.56
N SER A 69 0.23 0.96 5.74
CA SER A 69 1.12 0.65 4.61
C SER A 69 1.06 1.73 3.51
N GLY A 70 -0.13 2.26 3.24
CA GLY A 70 -0.32 3.36 2.28
C GLY A 70 0.23 4.70 2.77
N TYR A 71 0.28 4.93 4.08
CA TYR A 71 0.64 6.22 4.64
C TYR A 71 2.13 6.57 4.49
N LEU A 72 3.03 5.57 4.47
CA LEU A 72 4.43 5.82 4.10
C LEU A 72 4.54 6.36 2.66
N LYS A 73 3.74 5.81 1.73
CA LYS A 73 3.76 6.21 0.32
C LYS A 73 3.23 7.63 0.14
N SER A 74 2.23 8.05 0.92
CA SER A 74 1.71 9.42 0.88
C SER A 74 2.67 10.45 1.48
N SER A 75 3.53 10.06 2.42
CA SER A 75 4.47 10.95 3.12
C SER A 75 5.93 10.85 2.66
N ILE A 76 6.21 10.05 1.62
CA ILE A 76 7.58 9.69 1.21
C ILE A 76 8.46 10.91 0.91
N SER A 77 7.93 11.91 0.19
CA SER A 77 8.66 13.13 -0.18
C SER A 77 9.02 13.99 1.03
N THR A 78 8.17 13.96 2.06
CA THR A 78 8.40 14.70 3.32
C THR A 78 9.47 14.03 4.17
N VAL A 79 9.43 12.69 4.25
CA VAL A 79 10.45 11.87 4.91
C VAL A 79 11.81 12.05 4.23
N GLU A 80 11.87 12.08 2.89
CA GLU A 80 13.08 12.35 2.13
C GLU A 80 13.67 13.73 2.45
N LYS A 81 12.83 14.78 2.47
CA LYS A 81 13.27 16.13 2.82
C LYS A 81 13.81 16.21 4.25
N ARG A 82 13.15 15.55 5.21
CA ARG A 82 13.51 15.59 6.63
C ARG A 82 14.85 14.90 6.91
N PHE A 83 15.07 13.71 6.31
CA PHE A 83 16.25 12.88 6.60
C PHE A 83 17.28 12.88 5.46
N GLY A 84 17.11 13.72 4.44
CA GLY A 84 18.06 13.82 3.33
C GLY A 84 18.19 12.55 2.50
N LEU A 85 17.09 11.81 2.29
CA LEU A 85 17.11 10.56 1.52
C LEU A 85 17.00 10.83 0.01
N SER A 86 17.70 10.02 -0.78
CA SER A 86 17.47 9.93 -2.22
C SER A 86 16.14 9.20 -2.50
N SER A 87 15.58 9.41 -3.68
CA SER A 87 14.33 8.74 -4.08
C SER A 87 14.52 7.23 -4.24
N GLN A 88 15.71 6.77 -4.62
CA GLN A 88 16.05 5.36 -4.67
C GLN A 88 16.03 4.74 -3.27
N THR A 89 16.64 5.41 -2.28
CA THR A 89 16.68 4.92 -0.88
C THR A 89 15.29 4.93 -0.25
N SER A 90 14.47 5.95 -0.51
CA SER A 90 13.08 6.00 -0.03
C SER A 90 12.20 4.95 -0.72
N GLY A 91 12.43 4.68 -2.00
CA GLY A 91 11.79 3.58 -2.73
C GLY A 91 12.18 2.22 -2.14
N LEU A 92 13.44 2.05 -1.75
CA LEU A 92 13.90 0.86 -1.05
C LEU A 92 13.24 0.73 0.33
N LEU A 93 13.11 1.83 1.08
CA LEU A 93 12.39 1.84 2.35
C LEU A 93 10.94 1.36 2.18
N ALA A 94 10.22 1.86 1.17
CA ALA A 94 8.86 1.41 0.89
C ALA A 94 8.77 -0.09 0.50
N ALA A 95 9.81 -0.65 -0.11
CA ALA A 95 9.87 -2.05 -0.52
C ALA A 95 10.12 -3.03 0.64
N PHE A 96 10.72 -2.60 1.76
CA PHE A 96 11.09 -3.48 2.87
C PHE A 96 9.89 -4.13 3.59
N ASN A 97 8.71 -3.54 3.47
CA ASN A 97 7.45 -4.18 3.87
C ASN A 97 7.21 -5.50 3.10
N GLU A 98 7.45 -5.50 1.80
CA GLU A 98 7.29 -6.70 0.98
C GLU A 98 8.39 -7.73 1.24
N VAL A 99 9.61 -7.28 1.58
CA VAL A 99 10.72 -8.17 1.99
C VAL A 99 10.34 -8.96 3.23
N GLY A 100 9.90 -8.26 4.29
CA GLY A 100 9.46 -8.90 5.54
C GLY A 100 8.28 -9.85 5.32
N ASN A 101 7.35 -9.48 4.43
CA ASN A 101 6.20 -10.31 4.11
C ASN A 101 6.58 -11.59 3.34
N THR A 102 7.36 -11.44 2.26
CA THR A 102 7.75 -12.53 1.36
C THR A 102 8.52 -13.64 2.11
N ALA A 103 9.35 -13.27 3.08
CA ALA A 103 10.12 -14.23 3.86
C ALA A 103 9.23 -15.24 4.63
N LEU A 104 8.01 -14.82 5.03
CA LEU A 104 7.15 -15.62 5.90
C LEU A 104 5.85 -16.11 5.23
N ILE A 105 5.43 -15.50 4.11
CA ILE A 105 4.15 -15.83 3.45
C ILE A 105 4.07 -17.31 3.01
N VAL A 106 5.20 -17.91 2.62
CA VAL A 106 5.28 -19.32 2.22
C VAL A 106 4.93 -20.26 3.39
N PHE A 107 5.24 -19.86 4.62
CA PHE A 107 5.00 -20.66 5.82
C PHE A 107 3.57 -20.51 6.37
N VAL A 108 2.83 -19.47 5.98
CA VAL A 108 1.44 -19.27 6.41
C VAL A 108 0.55 -20.44 5.97
N SER A 109 0.72 -20.90 4.73
CA SER A 109 0.00 -22.07 4.19
C SER A 109 0.29 -23.35 4.98
N TYR A 110 1.48 -23.47 5.56
CA TYR A 110 1.85 -24.59 6.42
C TYR A 110 1.20 -24.51 7.80
N PHE A 111 1.21 -23.33 8.42
CA PHE A 111 0.69 -23.14 9.78
C PHE A 111 -0.85 -23.07 9.84
N GLY A 112 -1.53 -22.81 8.72
CA GLY A 112 -2.97 -22.51 8.67
C GLY A 112 -3.87 -23.43 9.49
N SER A 113 -3.83 -24.75 9.29
CA SER A 113 -4.69 -25.69 10.02
C SER A 113 -4.17 -26.06 11.41
N ARG A 114 -2.91 -25.73 11.72
CA ARG A 114 -2.21 -26.22 12.92
C ARG A 114 -2.20 -25.24 14.08
N VAL A 115 -2.54 -23.97 13.84
CA VAL A 115 -2.44 -22.88 14.81
C VAL A 115 -3.80 -22.28 15.16
N HIS A 116 -3.84 -21.54 16.26
CA HIS A 116 -5.02 -20.74 16.62
C HIS A 116 -5.09 -19.48 15.74
N ARG A 117 -5.70 -19.60 14.55
CA ARG A 117 -5.72 -18.56 13.51
C ARG A 117 -6.10 -17.16 14.04
N PRO A 118 -7.20 -16.94 14.79
CA PRO A 118 -7.53 -15.60 15.30
C PRO A 118 -6.44 -14.97 16.18
N ARG A 119 -5.88 -15.72 17.14
CA ARG A 119 -4.81 -15.20 18.01
C ARG A 119 -3.55 -14.85 17.23
N LEU A 120 -3.20 -15.63 16.20
CA LEU A 120 -2.04 -15.32 15.36
C LEU A 120 -2.26 -14.08 14.49
N ILE A 121 -3.50 -13.84 14.04
CA ILE A 121 -3.89 -12.56 13.42
C ILE A 121 -3.72 -11.42 14.44
N GLY A 122 -4.18 -11.61 15.69
CA GLY A 122 -4.02 -10.64 16.78
C GLY A 122 -2.56 -10.29 17.07
N TYR A 123 -1.67 -11.29 17.20
CA TYR A 123 -0.23 -11.07 17.38
C TYR A 123 0.41 -10.37 16.18
N GLY A 124 0.03 -10.73 14.95
CA GLY A 124 0.49 -10.03 13.75
C GLY A 124 0.05 -8.56 13.74
N ALA A 125 -1.20 -8.28 14.12
CA ALA A 125 -1.73 -6.92 14.24
C ALA A 125 -1.01 -6.09 15.32
N LEU A 126 -0.71 -6.69 16.48
CA LEU A 126 0.10 -6.04 17.50
C LEU A 126 1.50 -5.70 16.99
N LEU A 127 2.12 -6.60 16.21
CA LEU A 127 3.42 -6.34 15.60
C LEU A 127 3.36 -5.20 14.57
N VAL A 128 2.27 -5.12 13.79
CA VAL A 128 1.99 -3.98 12.89
C VAL A 128 1.85 -2.67 13.68
N THR A 129 1.16 -2.68 14.82
CA THR A 129 1.07 -1.50 15.71
C THR A 129 2.45 -1.08 16.21
N VAL A 130 3.26 -2.02 16.71
CA VAL A 130 4.63 -1.74 17.17
C VAL A 130 5.48 -1.18 16.04
N ALA A 131 5.41 -1.76 14.84
CA ALA A 131 6.09 -1.26 13.65
C ALA A 131 5.65 0.18 13.30
N GLY A 132 4.35 0.47 13.40
CA GLY A 132 3.79 1.80 13.18
C GLY A 132 4.32 2.85 14.15
N VAL A 133 4.35 2.52 15.44
CA VAL A 133 4.94 3.39 16.47
C VAL A 133 6.44 3.56 16.25
N LEU A 134 7.14 2.47 15.92
CA LEU A 134 8.58 2.50 15.62
C LEU A 134 8.90 3.44 14.46
N MET A 135 8.02 3.54 13.46
CA MET A 135 8.18 4.48 12.34
C MET A 135 8.14 5.95 12.79
N THR A 136 7.53 6.26 13.94
CA THR A 136 7.47 7.63 14.49
C THR A 136 8.67 8.00 15.36
N VAL A 137 9.39 7.00 15.88
CA VAL A 137 10.56 7.18 16.76
C VAL A 137 11.60 8.14 16.18
N PRO A 138 11.97 8.06 14.88
CA PRO A 138 12.85 9.04 14.24
C PRO A 138 12.52 10.50 14.53
N HIS A 139 11.24 10.88 14.59
CA HIS A 139 10.83 12.26 14.89
C HIS A 139 11.24 12.68 16.31
N PHE A 140 10.99 11.81 17.29
CA PHE A 140 11.20 12.12 18.70
C PHE A 140 12.65 12.06 19.16
N ILE A 141 13.49 11.28 18.46
CA ILE A 141 14.93 11.17 18.77
C ILE A 141 15.80 12.13 17.96
N SER A 142 15.27 12.69 16.87
CA SER A 142 15.99 13.66 16.05
C SER A 142 15.87 15.06 16.62
N GLU A 143 16.89 15.88 16.40
CA GLU A 143 16.83 17.31 16.73
C GLU A 143 15.69 18.00 15.96
N PRO A 144 15.11 19.10 16.49
CA PRO A 144 14.09 19.89 15.78
C PRO A 144 14.51 20.21 14.35
N TYR A 145 13.54 20.23 13.42
CA TYR A 145 13.80 20.52 12.02
C TYR A 145 14.26 21.96 11.84
N ARG A 146 15.56 22.12 11.63
CA ARG A 146 16.19 23.39 11.31
C ARG A 146 16.09 23.62 9.81
N TYR A 147 15.14 24.47 9.43
CA TYR A 147 15.01 24.98 8.06
C TYR A 147 15.88 26.21 7.81
N ASP A 148 16.46 26.75 8.89
CA ASP A 148 17.38 27.88 8.94
C ASP A 148 18.47 27.49 9.97
N HIS A 149 19.74 27.69 9.65
CA HIS A 149 20.86 27.31 10.52
C HIS A 149 20.99 28.28 11.72
N THR A 150 19.95 28.49 12.53
CA THR A 150 19.98 29.51 13.59
C THR A 150 19.38 29.03 14.92
N SER A 151 20.06 29.35 16.02
CA SER A 151 19.66 29.04 17.40
C SER A 151 18.61 30.05 17.87
N PRO A 152 17.60 29.66 18.68
CA PRO A 152 16.54 30.57 19.12
C PRO A 152 17.01 31.76 19.99
N ALA A 153 18.29 31.84 20.35
CA ALA A 153 18.86 32.94 21.14
C ALA A 153 19.30 34.17 20.32
N ASP A 154 19.51 34.05 19.00
CA ASP A 154 20.14 35.10 18.17
C ASP A 154 19.22 35.67 17.07
N LEU A 155 17.91 35.70 17.34
CA LEU A 155 16.86 36.05 16.37
C LEU A 155 17.00 37.45 15.74
N SER A 156 17.77 38.36 16.33
CA SER A 156 17.93 39.74 15.91
C SER A 156 19.21 40.06 15.15
N GLN A 157 20.27 39.24 15.23
CA GLN A 157 21.56 39.55 14.60
C GLN A 157 21.78 38.86 13.25
N ASP A 158 21.18 37.68 12.99
CA ASP A 158 21.66 36.82 11.88
C ASP A 158 20.66 36.53 10.75
N PHE A 159 19.47 37.14 10.74
CA PHE A 159 18.69 37.23 9.49
C PHE A 159 19.42 38.05 8.40
N GLU A 160 20.45 38.79 8.78
CA GLU A 160 21.43 39.42 7.87
C GLU A 160 22.37 38.40 7.18
N ALA A 161 22.55 37.18 7.71
CA ALA A 161 23.48 36.19 7.15
C ALA A 161 22.99 35.58 5.82
N SER A 162 21.68 35.60 5.57
CA SER A 162 21.08 35.16 4.29
C SER A 162 21.01 36.27 3.23
N LEU A 163 21.39 37.50 3.60
CA LEU A 163 21.44 38.67 2.73
C LEU A 163 22.87 38.87 2.19
N CYS A 164 23.00 39.60 1.09
CA CYS A 164 24.28 40.02 0.59
C CYS A 164 24.88 41.09 1.52
N LEU A 165 25.91 40.70 2.27
CA LEU A 165 26.71 41.62 3.07
C LEU A 165 27.99 42.00 2.31
N PRO A 166 28.33 43.30 2.17
CA PRO A 166 29.55 43.73 1.51
C PRO A 166 30.80 43.18 2.22
N THR A 167 31.77 42.67 1.45
CA THR A 167 33.09 42.27 1.95
C THR A 167 33.80 43.45 2.63
N ARG A 168 33.64 43.62 3.95
CA ARG A 168 34.48 44.54 4.73
C ARG A 168 35.91 43.98 4.70
N LYS A 169 36.88 44.78 4.23
CA LYS A 169 38.32 44.45 4.28
C LYS A 169 38.65 43.87 5.66
N ALA A 170 39.21 42.68 5.66
CA ALA A 170 39.39 41.79 6.82
C ALA A 170 39.95 42.49 8.08
N PRO A 171 39.39 42.22 9.27
CA PRO A 171 40.15 42.20 10.50
C PRO A 171 40.54 40.75 10.84
N ALA A 172 41.79 40.39 10.55
CA ALA A 172 42.48 39.14 10.92
C ALA A 172 41.79 37.83 10.45
N PRO A 173 42.53 36.71 10.27
CA PRO A 173 41.89 35.44 10.04
C PRO A 173 41.20 35.04 11.34
N ALA A 174 39.90 35.33 11.45
CA ALA A 174 39.03 34.50 12.28
C ALA A 174 39.33 33.05 11.87
N PRO A 175 39.53 32.13 12.82
CA PRO A 175 39.89 30.77 12.49
C PRO A 175 38.86 30.29 11.47
N ALA A 176 39.36 29.90 10.30
CA ALA A 176 38.52 29.35 9.27
C ALA A 176 37.64 28.31 9.95
N LEU A 177 36.32 28.51 9.94
CA LEU A 177 35.37 27.43 10.17
C LEU A 177 35.40 26.47 8.96
N SER A 178 36.58 26.26 8.36
CA SER A 178 36.93 25.11 7.56
C SER A 178 37.08 23.92 8.51
N ASN A 179 35.94 23.50 9.05
CA ASN A 179 35.67 22.17 9.57
C ASN A 179 34.20 22.13 9.99
N SER A 180 33.30 22.14 9.01
CA SER A 180 32.15 21.23 9.09
C SER A 180 32.67 19.79 8.92
N SER A 181 33.66 19.39 9.74
CA SER A 181 33.93 17.99 9.97
C SER A 181 32.65 17.45 10.56
N CYS A 182 31.85 16.73 9.78
CA CYS A 182 30.79 15.95 10.38
C CYS A 182 31.47 15.06 11.41
N SER A 183 31.19 15.36 12.68
CA SER A 183 31.61 14.51 13.76
C SER A 183 31.03 13.14 13.48
N GLY A 184 31.81 12.06 13.68
CA GLY A 184 31.30 10.70 13.44
C GLY A 184 29.96 10.43 14.14
N SER A 185 29.64 11.19 15.20
CA SER A 185 28.34 11.20 15.87
C SER A 185 27.14 11.57 14.99
N THR A 186 27.20 12.59 14.11
CA THR A 186 26.04 12.96 13.27
C THR A 186 25.77 11.92 12.19
N GLU A 187 26.82 11.29 11.65
CA GLU A 187 26.68 10.20 10.69
C GLU A 187 26.07 8.94 11.34
N VAL A 188 26.57 8.55 12.52
CA VAL A 188 26.03 7.41 13.28
C VAL A 188 24.57 7.64 13.64
N GLN A 189 24.19 8.86 14.02
CA GLN A 189 22.81 9.23 14.33
C GLN A 189 21.91 9.14 13.08
N HIS A 190 22.38 9.59 11.92
CA HIS A 190 21.65 9.46 10.64
C HIS A 190 21.42 8.00 10.26
N LEU A 191 22.48 7.17 10.30
CA LEU A 191 22.35 5.73 10.02
C LEU A 191 21.42 5.03 11.01
N ALA A 192 21.48 5.38 12.30
CA ALA A 192 20.60 4.80 13.31
C ALA A 192 19.13 5.13 13.04
N VAL A 193 18.81 6.39 12.73
CA VAL A 193 17.46 6.85 12.42
C VAL A 193 16.92 6.13 11.18
N VAL A 194 17.69 6.08 10.09
CA VAL A 194 17.30 5.39 8.87
C VAL A 194 17.15 3.89 9.11
N GLY A 195 18.05 3.27 9.88
CA GLY A 195 17.99 1.86 10.26
C GLY A 195 16.72 1.49 11.06
N ILE A 196 16.26 2.38 11.94
CA ILE A 196 14.98 2.22 12.65
C ILE A 196 13.80 2.17 11.68
N MET A 197 13.79 3.06 10.68
CA MET A 197 12.72 3.09 9.66
C MET A 197 12.68 1.81 8.81
N PHE A 198 13.85 1.31 8.39
CA PHE A 198 13.95 0.04 7.68
C PHE A 198 13.46 -1.13 8.53
N THR A 199 13.86 -1.17 9.81
CA THR A 199 13.41 -2.19 10.76
C THR A 199 11.89 -2.13 10.95
N ALA A 200 11.33 -0.93 11.08
CA ALA A 200 9.88 -0.73 11.17
C ALA A 200 9.16 -1.27 9.93
N GLN A 201 9.65 -0.99 8.72
CA GLN A 201 9.04 -1.54 7.49
C GLN A 201 9.13 -3.06 7.42
N THR A 202 10.25 -3.67 7.82
CA THR A 202 10.36 -5.14 7.88
C THR A 202 9.36 -5.73 8.87
N LEU A 203 9.25 -5.16 10.08
CA LEU A 203 8.29 -5.61 11.10
C LEU A 203 6.84 -5.44 10.63
N LEU A 204 6.53 -4.35 9.91
CA LEU A 204 5.23 -4.12 9.29
C LEU A 204 4.88 -5.26 8.31
N GLY A 205 5.86 -5.67 7.49
CA GLY A 205 5.76 -6.80 6.58
C GLY A 205 5.50 -8.11 7.30
N VAL A 206 6.32 -8.43 8.30
CA VAL A 206 6.21 -9.65 9.12
C VAL A 206 4.87 -9.72 9.85
N GLY A 207 4.42 -8.63 10.48
CA GLY A 207 3.15 -8.56 11.19
C GLY A 207 1.93 -8.67 10.27
N GLY A 208 2.05 -8.20 9.02
CA GLY A 208 0.99 -8.27 8.01
C GLY A 208 0.74 -9.67 7.44
N VAL A 209 1.72 -10.57 7.52
CA VAL A 209 1.71 -11.93 6.94
C VAL A 209 0.52 -12.78 7.40
N PRO A 210 0.23 -12.95 8.71
CA PRO A 210 -0.87 -13.80 9.16
C PRO A 210 -2.26 -13.18 8.93
N ILE A 211 -2.37 -11.85 8.77
CA ILE A 211 -3.65 -11.15 8.83
C ILE A 211 -4.57 -11.59 7.69
N GLN A 212 -4.18 -11.33 6.44
CA GLN A 212 -5.05 -11.56 5.30
C GLN A 212 -5.32 -13.05 5.00
N PRO A 213 -4.31 -13.94 4.92
CA PRO A 213 -4.55 -15.33 4.54
C PRO A 213 -5.34 -16.10 5.61
N PHE A 214 -5.03 -15.91 6.89
CA PHE A 214 -5.77 -16.61 7.95
C PHE A 214 -7.20 -16.10 8.07
N GLY A 215 -7.44 -14.80 7.92
CA GLY A 215 -8.81 -14.30 7.96
C GLY A 215 -9.66 -14.79 6.79
N ILE A 216 -9.11 -14.85 5.57
CA ILE A 216 -9.80 -15.45 4.41
C ILE A 216 -10.12 -16.93 4.68
N SER A 217 -9.12 -17.71 5.11
CA SER A 217 -9.31 -19.14 5.40
C SER A 217 -10.33 -19.38 6.53
N TYR A 218 -10.33 -18.52 7.55
CA TYR A 218 -11.24 -18.63 8.68
C TYR A 218 -12.68 -18.28 8.28
N ILE A 219 -12.86 -17.27 7.41
CA ILE A 219 -14.18 -16.95 6.84
C ILE A 219 -14.70 -18.12 6.01
N ASP A 220 -13.85 -18.70 5.16
CA ASP A 220 -14.24 -19.79 4.28
C ASP A 220 -14.61 -21.08 5.03
N ASP A 221 -13.88 -21.41 6.10
CA ASP A 221 -14.11 -22.63 6.89
C ASP A 221 -15.41 -22.61 7.71
N PHE A 222 -15.84 -21.41 8.17
CA PHE A 222 -16.95 -21.26 9.11
C PHE A 222 -18.22 -20.62 8.53
N ALA A 223 -18.11 -19.86 7.44
CA ALA A 223 -19.28 -19.34 6.72
C ALA A 223 -20.00 -20.45 5.95
N HIS A 224 -21.30 -20.26 5.69
CA HIS A 224 -22.01 -21.15 4.77
C HIS A 224 -21.43 -21.03 3.36
N SER A 225 -21.34 -22.13 2.61
CA SER A 225 -20.73 -22.15 1.28
C SER A 225 -21.41 -21.22 0.27
N SER A 226 -22.70 -20.89 0.46
CA SER A 226 -23.40 -19.88 -0.35
C SER A 226 -23.07 -18.43 0.06
N ASN A 227 -22.67 -18.20 1.31
CA ASN A 227 -22.45 -16.88 1.91
C ASN A 227 -20.96 -16.49 1.92
N SER A 228 -20.04 -17.46 1.99
CA SER A 228 -18.58 -17.24 1.96
C SER A 228 -18.14 -16.28 0.83
N PRO A 229 -18.57 -16.47 -0.44
CA PRO A 229 -18.19 -15.56 -1.52
C PRO A 229 -18.65 -14.10 -1.31
N LEU A 230 -19.82 -13.90 -0.69
CA LEU A 230 -20.32 -12.56 -0.38
C LEU A 230 -19.48 -11.89 0.71
N TYR A 231 -19.13 -12.62 1.77
CA TYR A 231 -18.30 -12.11 2.85
C TYR A 231 -16.89 -11.76 2.38
N LEU A 232 -16.28 -12.59 1.54
CA LEU A 232 -14.99 -12.29 0.92
C LEU A 232 -15.08 -11.08 -0.02
N GLY A 233 -16.19 -10.91 -0.75
CA GLY A 233 -16.43 -9.73 -1.58
C GLY A 233 -16.49 -8.43 -0.77
N ILE A 234 -17.22 -8.44 0.37
CA ILE A 234 -17.29 -7.30 1.30
C ILE A 234 -15.92 -6.98 1.87
N LEU A 235 -15.18 -8.01 2.29
CA LEU A 235 -13.83 -7.89 2.81
C LEU A 235 -12.92 -7.15 1.82
N PHE A 236 -12.83 -7.59 0.57
CA PHE A 236 -11.96 -6.95 -0.43
C PHE A 236 -12.37 -5.50 -0.74
N ALA A 237 -13.68 -5.20 -0.75
CA ALA A 237 -14.17 -3.85 -0.99
C ALA A 237 -13.75 -2.88 0.13
N VAL A 238 -13.96 -3.27 1.40
CA VAL A 238 -13.57 -2.46 2.56
C VAL A 238 -12.05 -2.32 2.64
N THR A 239 -11.31 -3.40 2.41
CA THR A 239 -9.84 -3.40 2.39
C THR A 239 -9.28 -2.40 1.37
N MET A 240 -9.88 -2.28 0.17
CA MET A 240 -9.42 -1.34 -0.87
C MET A 240 -9.62 0.14 -0.48
N MET A 241 -10.48 0.45 0.49
CA MET A 241 -10.63 1.81 1.01
C MET A 241 -9.43 2.25 1.86
N GLY A 242 -8.68 1.32 2.45
CA GLY A 242 -7.54 1.60 3.32
C GLY A 242 -6.48 2.52 2.67
N PRO A 243 -5.94 2.19 1.49
CA PRO A 243 -5.05 3.10 0.76
C PRO A 243 -5.67 4.47 0.48
N GLY A 244 -6.96 4.54 0.12
CA GLY A 244 -7.68 5.80 -0.11
C GLY A 244 -7.66 6.71 1.12
N MET A 245 -7.97 6.12 2.28
CA MET A 245 -7.90 6.80 3.57
C MET A 245 -6.47 7.21 3.93
N ALA A 246 -5.46 6.43 3.56
CA ALA A 246 -4.06 6.76 3.81
C ALA A 246 -3.57 8.00 3.05
N TYR A 247 -3.93 8.13 1.76
CA TYR A 247 -3.63 9.34 0.99
C TYR A 247 -4.45 10.53 1.49
N GLY A 248 -5.73 10.35 1.83
CA GLY A 248 -6.53 11.40 2.46
C GLY A 248 -5.94 11.88 3.79
N LEU A 249 -5.52 10.95 4.65
CA LEU A 249 -4.84 11.24 5.91
C LEU A 249 -3.50 11.95 5.67
N GLY A 250 -2.71 11.52 4.69
CA GLY A 250 -1.51 12.22 4.24
C GLY A 250 -1.80 13.66 3.81
N GLY A 251 -2.88 13.86 3.05
CA GLY A 251 -3.37 15.18 2.66
C GLY A 251 -3.63 16.10 3.86
N LEU A 252 -4.26 15.59 4.92
CA LEU A 252 -4.56 16.35 6.13
C LEU A 252 -3.31 16.60 6.99
N MET A 253 -2.54 15.55 7.28
CA MET A 253 -1.42 15.62 8.24
C MET A 253 -0.24 16.42 7.67
N LEU A 254 0.03 16.35 6.37
CA LEU A 254 1.16 17.06 5.75
C LEU A 254 0.93 18.57 5.58
N ARG A 255 -0.30 19.04 5.85
CA ARG A 255 -0.61 20.48 5.98
C ARG A 255 -0.12 21.08 7.29
N LEU A 256 0.09 20.25 8.31
CA LEU A 256 0.64 20.67 9.60
C LEU A 256 2.17 20.63 9.53
N TYR A 257 2.83 21.57 10.21
CA TYR A 257 4.28 21.61 10.28
C TYR A 257 4.85 20.45 11.09
N VAL A 258 6.02 19.95 10.71
CA VAL A 258 6.63 18.75 11.30
C VAL A 258 6.80 18.81 12.83
N ASP A 259 7.26 19.94 13.36
CA ASP A 259 7.50 20.14 14.80
C ASP A 259 6.34 20.91 15.48
N ILE A 260 5.11 20.59 15.12
CA ILE A 260 3.91 21.15 15.79
C ILE A 260 3.92 20.91 17.30
N ASP A 261 4.59 19.84 17.77
CA ASP A 261 4.73 19.49 19.17
C ASP A 261 5.84 20.28 19.91
N ARG A 262 6.70 20.99 19.19
CA ARG A 262 7.84 21.75 19.74
C ARG A 262 7.89 23.20 19.25
N MET A 263 6.77 23.75 18.78
CA MET A 263 6.75 25.06 18.12
C MET A 263 6.99 26.23 19.10
N PRO A 264 7.88 27.19 18.77
CA PRO A 264 8.10 28.38 19.60
C PRO A 264 6.87 29.31 19.61
N ALA A 265 6.71 30.09 20.68
CA ALA A 265 5.52 30.93 20.94
C ALA A 265 5.22 32.00 19.86
N GLY A 266 6.19 32.31 18.98
CA GLY A 266 6.03 33.22 17.85
C GLY A 266 5.59 32.56 16.53
N GLY A 267 5.34 31.25 16.52
CA GLY A 267 5.02 30.49 15.31
C GLY A 267 6.19 30.40 14.33
N ILE A 268 5.91 29.99 13.10
CA ILE A 268 6.89 29.89 12.01
C ILE A 268 6.46 30.78 10.84
N SER A 269 7.41 31.46 10.20
CA SER A 269 7.17 32.27 8.99
C SER A 269 7.25 31.45 7.70
N LEU A 270 6.84 30.18 7.75
CA LEU A 270 6.83 29.25 6.61
C LEU A 270 5.39 28.88 6.25
N THR A 271 5.11 28.79 4.95
CA THR A 271 3.84 28.29 4.44
C THR A 271 4.02 26.91 3.81
N SER A 272 2.95 26.13 3.66
CA SER A 272 3.00 24.80 3.03
C SER A 272 3.40 24.82 1.54
N LYS A 273 3.49 25.99 0.92
CA LYS A 273 4.02 26.19 -0.43
C LYS A 273 5.54 26.39 -0.46
N ASP A 274 6.17 26.77 0.66
CA ASP A 274 7.61 26.96 0.71
C ASP A 274 8.33 25.62 0.47
N PRO A 275 9.34 25.55 -0.40
CA PRO A 275 10.06 24.31 -0.71
C PRO A 275 10.75 23.66 0.51
N ARG A 276 11.08 24.46 1.53
CA ARG A 276 11.65 24.02 2.81
C ARG A 276 10.60 23.45 3.78
N TRP A 277 9.31 23.52 3.44
CA TRP A 277 8.26 22.96 4.27
C TRP A 277 8.38 21.44 4.39
N VAL A 278 8.33 20.95 5.63
CA VAL A 278 8.23 19.54 5.99
C VAL A 278 6.93 19.36 6.79
N GLY A 279 6.03 18.52 6.28
CA GLY A 279 4.76 18.21 6.93
C GLY A 279 4.90 17.24 8.11
N ALA A 280 3.89 17.18 8.98
CA ALA A 280 3.83 16.29 10.15
C ALA A 280 3.61 14.82 9.77
N TRP A 281 4.59 14.23 9.10
CA TRP A 281 4.58 12.86 8.57
C TRP A 281 4.46 11.79 9.66
N TRP A 282 4.85 12.06 10.91
CA TRP A 282 4.78 11.06 12.01
C TRP A 282 3.36 10.88 12.55
N LEU A 283 2.51 11.90 12.45
CA LEU A 283 1.20 11.93 13.12
C LEU A 283 0.23 10.90 12.54
N GLY A 284 0.21 10.72 11.22
CA GLY A 284 -0.67 9.73 10.60
C GLY A 284 -0.22 8.28 10.86
N PHE A 285 1.05 8.04 11.18
CA PHE A 285 1.49 6.71 11.64
C PHE A 285 0.92 6.39 13.03
N LEU A 286 0.87 7.35 13.96
CA LEU A 286 0.22 7.15 15.26
C LEU A 286 -1.28 6.88 15.12
N ILE A 287 -1.97 7.68 14.30
CA ILE A 287 -3.41 7.49 14.02
C ILE A 287 -3.66 6.10 13.44
N SER A 288 -2.85 5.70 12.45
CA SER A 288 -3.00 4.39 11.80
C SER A 288 -2.63 3.23 12.72
N ALA A 289 -1.56 3.35 13.51
CA ALA A 289 -1.16 2.34 14.49
C ALA A 289 -2.21 2.16 15.59
N GLY A 290 -2.81 3.26 16.06
CA GLY A 290 -3.93 3.24 17.00
C GLY A 290 -5.16 2.54 16.42
N ALA A 291 -5.51 2.81 15.16
CA ALA A 291 -6.61 2.11 14.48
C ALA A 291 -6.36 0.60 14.38
N VAL A 292 -5.13 0.18 14.03
CA VAL A 292 -4.75 -1.24 14.02
C VAL A 292 -4.83 -1.85 15.43
N ALA A 293 -4.35 -1.14 16.45
CA ALA A 293 -4.36 -1.62 17.83
C ALA A 293 -5.78 -1.88 18.32
N LEU A 294 -6.70 -0.95 18.06
CA LEU A 294 -8.12 -1.09 18.39
C LEU A 294 -8.76 -2.26 17.62
N ALA A 295 -8.44 -2.40 16.34
CA ALA A 295 -8.94 -3.51 15.51
C ALA A 295 -8.35 -4.88 15.90
N ALA A 296 -7.22 -4.92 16.61
CA ALA A 296 -6.58 -6.15 17.07
C ALA A 296 -7.27 -6.75 18.32
N ILE A 297 -7.86 -5.94 19.19
CA ILE A 297 -8.42 -6.37 20.48
C ILE A 297 -9.42 -7.54 20.35
N PRO A 298 -10.39 -7.54 19.42
CA PRO A 298 -11.37 -8.63 19.28
C PRO A 298 -10.75 -10.01 19.02
N TYR A 299 -9.55 -10.08 18.42
CA TYR A 299 -8.90 -11.33 18.02
C TYR A 299 -8.44 -12.22 19.17
N PHE A 300 -8.29 -11.64 20.37
CA PHE A 300 -7.97 -12.39 21.57
C PHE A 300 -9.19 -13.11 22.16
N PHE A 301 -10.41 -12.72 21.76
CA PHE A 301 -11.66 -13.27 22.25
C PHE A 301 -12.34 -14.25 21.27
N PHE A 302 -11.95 -14.25 19.99
CA PHE A 302 -12.48 -15.21 19.02
C PHE A 302 -11.99 -16.65 19.34
N PRO A 303 -12.87 -17.66 19.28
CA PRO A 303 -12.52 -19.04 19.55
C PRO A 303 -11.62 -19.62 18.44
N LYS A 304 -10.91 -20.72 18.74
CA LYS A 304 -10.10 -21.44 17.74
C LYS A 304 -10.97 -21.97 16.60
N GLU A 305 -12.14 -22.48 16.95
CA GLU A 305 -13.12 -23.05 16.03
C GLU A 305 -14.49 -22.42 16.33
N MET A 306 -15.20 -21.97 15.29
CA MET A 306 -16.57 -21.48 15.42
C MET A 306 -17.58 -22.57 15.06
N PRO A 307 -18.78 -22.54 15.65
CA PRO A 307 -19.90 -23.31 15.12
C PRO A 307 -20.15 -22.91 13.67
N LYS A 308 -20.20 -23.87 12.75
CA LYS A 308 -20.55 -23.58 11.35
C LYS A 308 -21.91 -22.88 11.29
N GLU A 309 -22.06 -21.87 10.42
CA GLU A 309 -23.29 -21.04 10.31
C GLU A 309 -24.58 -21.89 10.17
N LYS A 310 -24.51 -23.06 9.53
CA LYS A 310 -25.62 -24.02 9.39
C LYS A 310 -26.06 -24.67 10.71
N HIS A 311 -25.10 -24.91 11.63
CA HIS A 311 -25.36 -25.45 12.96
C HIS A 311 -25.94 -24.36 13.87
N GLU A 312 -25.43 -23.13 13.77
CA GLU A 312 -25.96 -21.97 14.49
C GLU A 312 -27.41 -21.65 14.07
N LEU A 313 -27.71 -21.60 12.77
CA LEU A 313 -29.08 -21.36 12.28
C LEU A 313 -30.05 -22.46 12.72
N ARG A 314 -29.62 -23.74 12.74
CA ARG A 314 -30.43 -24.85 13.25
C ARG A 314 -30.60 -24.80 14.76
N PHE A 315 -29.55 -24.45 15.50
CA PHE A 315 -29.60 -24.27 16.94
C PHE A 315 -30.53 -23.11 17.32
N ARG A 316 -30.39 -21.95 16.67
CA ARG A 316 -31.23 -20.78 16.87
C ARG A 316 -32.69 -21.05 16.52
N ARG A 317 -32.95 -21.80 15.44
CA ARG A 317 -34.29 -22.26 15.08
C ARG A 317 -34.87 -23.22 16.14
N LYS A 318 -34.06 -24.13 16.70
CA LYS A 318 -34.49 -25.00 17.82
C LYS A 318 -34.76 -24.21 19.10
N VAL A 319 -33.92 -23.25 19.45
CA VAL A 319 -34.10 -22.40 20.65
C VAL A 319 -35.32 -21.50 20.50
N LEU A 320 -35.54 -20.90 19.32
CA LEU A 320 -36.74 -20.10 19.04
C LEU A 320 -38.01 -20.97 19.03
N ALA A 321 -37.97 -22.19 18.48
CA ALA A 321 -39.09 -23.13 18.53
C ALA A 321 -39.41 -23.63 19.96
N VAL A 322 -38.40 -23.73 20.83
CA VAL A 322 -38.58 -24.04 22.26
C VAL A 322 -39.11 -22.82 23.03
N SER A 323 -38.87 -21.60 22.54
CA SER A 323 -39.36 -20.37 23.16
C SER A 323 -40.79 -19.98 22.77
N ASP A 324 -41.34 -20.56 21.68
CA ASP A 324 -42.67 -20.24 21.12
C ASP A 324 -43.71 -21.37 21.28
N SER A 325 -43.47 -22.40 22.11
CA SER A 325 -44.47 -23.46 22.36
C SER A 325 -44.97 -23.48 23.82
N PRO A 326 -46.29 -23.32 24.07
CA PRO A 326 -46.88 -23.79 25.31
C PRO A 326 -46.95 -25.32 25.25
N VAL A 327 -46.71 -25.94 26.39
CA VAL A 327 -46.77 -27.38 26.67
C VAL A 327 -47.85 -28.10 25.84
N SER A 328 -47.44 -29.02 24.97
CA SER A 328 -48.23 -30.20 24.64
C SER A 328 -47.29 -31.37 24.38
N LYS A 329 -47.42 -32.41 25.21
CA LYS A 329 -46.84 -33.73 24.98
C LYS A 329 -47.48 -34.33 23.72
N GLY A 330 -46.67 -34.97 22.90
CA GLY A 330 -47.13 -35.79 21.77
C GLY A 330 -45.95 -36.58 21.24
N GLU A 331 -46.03 -37.90 21.41
CA GLU A 331 -45.12 -38.90 20.87
C GLU A 331 -45.04 -38.78 19.34
N ASP A 332 -43.83 -38.91 18.78
CA ASP A 332 -43.64 -39.56 17.49
C ASP A 332 -42.17 -40.00 17.33
N SER A 333 -42.02 -41.31 17.16
CA SER A 333 -40.77 -42.05 16.98
C SER A 333 -40.05 -41.70 15.69
N PRO A 334 -38.71 -41.81 15.63
CA PRO A 334 -38.00 -42.00 14.38
C PRO A 334 -37.41 -43.40 14.31
N SER A 335 -38.12 -44.30 13.62
CA SER A 335 -37.54 -45.50 13.03
C SER A 335 -37.30 -45.24 11.55
N GLU A 336 -36.04 -45.17 11.13
CA GLU A 336 -35.53 -45.92 9.97
C GLU A 336 -33.99 -45.84 9.92
N GLN A 337 -33.39 -47.01 9.72
CA GLN A 337 -31.95 -47.26 9.82
C GLN A 337 -31.46 -47.80 8.46
N SER A 338 -30.49 -47.08 7.86
CA SER A 338 -29.41 -47.58 6.96
C SER A 338 -29.75 -48.11 5.54
N PRO A 339 -28.77 -48.34 4.63
CA PRO A 339 -27.31 -48.16 4.72
C PRO A 339 -26.61 -47.48 3.50
N GLY A 340 -25.35 -47.07 3.67
CA GLY A 340 -24.32 -47.21 2.63
C GLY A 340 -24.22 -46.13 1.54
N ALA A 341 -23.46 -45.08 1.81
CA ALA A 341 -22.69 -44.40 0.76
C ALA A 341 -21.26 -44.22 1.28
N SER A 342 -20.36 -45.04 0.76
CA SER A 342 -18.91 -44.90 0.90
C SER A 342 -18.49 -43.47 0.54
N PRO A 343 -17.48 -42.87 1.22
CA PRO A 343 -16.80 -41.74 0.65
C PRO A 343 -16.03 -42.25 -0.56
N GLU A 344 -16.50 -41.90 -1.77
CA GLU A 344 -15.74 -42.09 -2.99
C GLU A 344 -14.32 -41.56 -2.79
N LYS A 345 -13.39 -42.48 -3.04
CA LYS A 345 -11.96 -42.34 -3.08
C LYS A 345 -11.58 -41.16 -3.99
N LYS A 346 -11.30 -39.99 -3.39
CA LYS A 346 -10.62 -38.86 -4.06
C LYS A 346 -9.11 -39.12 -4.07
N ASP A 347 -8.66 -40.01 -4.96
CA ASP A 347 -7.29 -39.99 -5.47
C ASP A 347 -7.15 -38.72 -6.36
N GLY A 348 -6.19 -37.81 -6.26
CA GLY A 348 -5.09 -37.60 -5.34
C GLY A 348 -4.61 -36.14 -5.46
N LEU A 349 -3.63 -35.76 -4.62
CA LEU A 349 -2.92 -34.46 -4.54
C LEU A 349 -3.46 -33.40 -3.54
N ALA A 350 -4.77 -33.33 -3.28
CA ALA A 350 -5.31 -32.38 -2.28
C ALA A 350 -5.11 -32.83 -0.82
N GLN A 351 -4.83 -34.13 -0.60
CA GLN A 351 -4.70 -34.73 0.73
C GLN A 351 -3.26 -34.85 1.24
N MET A 352 -2.25 -34.32 0.54
CA MET A 352 -0.84 -34.36 1.02
C MET A 352 -0.49 -33.27 2.05
N ALA A 353 -1.41 -32.38 2.42
CA ALA A 353 -1.06 -31.25 3.29
C ALA A 353 -1.07 -31.50 4.82
N PRO A 354 -1.73 -32.52 5.42
CA PRO A 354 -1.78 -32.57 6.88
C PRO A 354 -0.53 -33.18 7.52
N ASP A 355 0.33 -33.93 6.80
CA ASP A 355 1.44 -34.69 7.41
C ASP A 355 2.86 -34.34 6.91
N LEU A 356 3.02 -33.41 5.96
CA LEU A 356 4.35 -33.03 5.50
C LEU A 356 5.11 -32.24 6.59
N THR A 357 6.38 -32.55 6.81
CA THR A 357 7.28 -31.70 7.61
C THR A 357 7.63 -30.42 6.86
N VAL A 358 7.98 -29.33 7.56
CA VAL A 358 8.40 -28.04 6.92
C VAL A 358 9.49 -28.26 5.87
N ILE A 359 10.43 -29.17 6.15
CA ILE A 359 11.55 -29.52 5.25
C ILE A 359 11.04 -30.20 3.97
N GLN A 360 10.05 -31.10 4.07
CA GLN A 360 9.45 -31.72 2.90
C GLN A 360 8.64 -30.72 2.06
N PHE A 361 7.92 -29.79 2.70
CA PHE A 361 7.20 -28.73 1.99
C PHE A 361 8.17 -27.83 1.19
N ILE A 362 9.28 -27.40 1.81
CA ILE A 362 10.33 -26.61 1.14
C ILE A 362 10.94 -27.36 -0.06
N LYS A 363 11.13 -28.69 0.03
CA LYS A 363 11.66 -29.50 -1.08
C LYS A 363 10.67 -29.68 -2.23
N VAL A 364 9.37 -29.74 -1.94
CA VAL A 364 8.32 -29.98 -2.94
C VAL A 364 7.88 -28.68 -3.61
N PHE A 365 7.88 -27.55 -2.90
CA PHE A 365 7.38 -26.27 -3.39
C PHE A 365 8.03 -25.79 -4.71
N PRO A 366 9.37 -25.83 -4.91
CA PRO A 366 9.99 -25.42 -6.18
C PRO A 366 9.54 -26.27 -7.37
N ARG A 367 9.31 -27.58 -7.17
CA ARG A 367 8.84 -28.48 -8.24
C ARG A 367 7.40 -28.13 -8.65
N VAL A 368 6.56 -27.84 -7.67
CA VAL A 368 5.17 -27.42 -7.87
C VAL A 368 5.12 -26.06 -8.57
N LEU A 369 5.90 -25.08 -8.10
CA LEU A 369 6.04 -23.77 -8.71
C LEU A 369 6.46 -23.86 -10.18
N LEU A 370 7.49 -24.65 -10.49
CA LEU A 370 7.98 -24.81 -11.87
C LEU A 370 6.95 -25.49 -12.78
N ARG A 371 6.22 -26.48 -12.26
CA ARG A 371 5.13 -27.14 -13.00
C ARG A 371 4.03 -26.14 -13.34
N THR A 372 3.61 -25.29 -12.40
CA THR A 372 2.58 -24.28 -12.64
C THR A 372 3.05 -23.21 -13.64
N LEU A 373 4.31 -22.76 -13.53
CA LEU A 373 4.90 -21.77 -14.44
C LEU A 373 5.10 -22.28 -15.87
N ARG A 374 5.12 -23.59 -16.10
CA ARG A 374 5.16 -24.16 -17.46
C ARG A 374 3.83 -24.03 -18.22
N HIS A 375 2.73 -23.68 -17.55
CA HIS A 375 1.47 -23.46 -18.24
C HIS A 375 1.47 -22.08 -18.93
N PRO A 376 1.48 -21.99 -20.28
CA PRO A 376 1.81 -20.77 -21.01
C PRO A 376 0.81 -19.63 -20.75
N ILE A 377 -0.49 -19.93 -20.69
CA ILE A 377 -1.53 -18.93 -20.40
C ILE A 377 -1.38 -18.42 -18.96
N PHE A 378 -1.04 -19.29 -18.01
CA PHE A 378 -0.86 -18.87 -16.62
C PHE A 378 0.33 -17.92 -16.50
N LEU A 379 1.47 -18.30 -17.08
CA LEU A 379 2.69 -17.50 -17.07
C LEU A 379 2.47 -16.12 -17.69
N LEU A 380 1.85 -16.05 -18.87
CA LEU A 380 1.60 -14.78 -19.56
C LEU A 380 0.62 -13.88 -18.80
N VAL A 381 -0.43 -14.44 -18.18
CA VAL A 381 -1.36 -13.63 -17.38
C VAL A 381 -0.66 -13.11 -16.13
N VAL A 382 0.14 -13.94 -15.45
CA VAL A 382 0.94 -13.51 -14.29
C VAL A 382 1.94 -12.43 -14.69
N LEU A 383 2.63 -12.57 -15.83
CA LEU A 383 3.59 -11.57 -16.32
C LEU A 383 2.90 -10.24 -16.64
N SER A 384 1.74 -10.27 -17.30
CA SER A 384 0.91 -9.08 -17.53
C SER A 384 0.52 -8.41 -16.20
N GLN A 385 0.07 -9.19 -15.22
CA GLN A 385 -0.30 -8.67 -13.91
C GLN A 385 0.90 -8.13 -13.13
N VAL A 386 2.09 -8.73 -13.26
CA VAL A 386 3.34 -8.19 -12.72
C VAL A 386 3.62 -6.82 -13.34
N CYS A 387 3.57 -6.69 -14.67
CA CYS A 387 3.75 -5.40 -15.33
C CYS A 387 2.75 -4.34 -14.83
N MET A 388 1.46 -4.65 -14.79
CA MET A 388 0.44 -3.72 -14.30
C MET A 388 0.64 -3.37 -12.82
N SER A 389 0.98 -4.35 -11.99
CA SER A 389 1.24 -4.14 -10.56
C SER A 389 2.51 -3.32 -10.34
N SER A 390 3.54 -3.49 -11.17
CA SER A 390 4.77 -2.69 -11.12
C SER A 390 4.45 -1.23 -11.39
N MET A 391 3.68 -0.97 -12.44
CA MET A 391 3.19 0.38 -12.71
C MET A 391 2.42 0.96 -11.51
N VAL A 392 1.45 0.22 -10.96
CA VAL A 392 0.65 0.69 -9.81
C VAL A 392 1.51 0.95 -8.57
N ALA A 393 2.45 0.07 -8.25
CA ALA A 393 3.33 0.20 -7.08
C ALA A 393 4.26 1.43 -7.19
N GLY A 394 4.83 1.67 -8.36
CA GLY A 394 5.68 2.83 -8.63
C GLY A 394 4.90 4.14 -8.60
N MET A 395 3.75 4.17 -9.27
CA MET A 395 2.85 5.32 -9.26
C MET A 395 2.32 5.61 -7.85
N ALA A 396 1.87 4.61 -7.09
CA ALA A 396 1.44 4.82 -5.72
C ALA A 396 2.56 5.48 -4.89
N THR A 397 3.79 4.97 -4.98
CA THR A 397 4.89 5.46 -4.16
C THR A 397 5.31 6.89 -4.52
N PHE A 398 5.44 7.20 -5.82
CA PHE A 398 6.09 8.45 -6.25
C PHE A 398 5.20 9.45 -6.99
N LEU A 399 3.93 9.13 -7.27
CA LEU A 399 3.02 10.09 -7.90
C LEU A 399 2.84 11.38 -7.07
N PRO A 400 2.70 11.36 -5.73
CA PRO A 400 2.63 12.61 -4.96
C PRO A 400 3.86 13.49 -5.20
N LYS A 401 5.06 12.89 -5.10
CA LYS A 401 6.34 13.57 -5.36
C LYS A 401 6.43 14.10 -6.80
N PHE A 402 6.00 13.32 -7.78
CA PHE A 402 5.97 13.75 -9.17
C PHE A 402 5.09 14.99 -9.36
N LEU A 403 3.89 15.01 -8.76
CA LEU A 403 2.99 16.17 -8.83
C LEU A 403 3.60 17.39 -8.14
N GLU A 404 4.21 17.21 -6.96
CA GLU A 404 4.91 18.27 -6.23
C GLU A 404 5.97 18.95 -7.09
N ARG A 405 6.77 18.17 -7.84
CA ARG A 405 7.85 18.72 -8.68
C ARG A 405 7.36 19.26 -10.02
N GLN A 406 6.55 18.50 -10.76
CA GLN A 406 6.13 18.88 -12.11
C GLN A 406 5.19 20.08 -12.15
N PHE A 407 4.30 20.20 -11.16
CA PHE A 407 3.25 21.22 -11.12
C PHE A 407 3.42 22.22 -9.95
N SER A 408 4.49 22.08 -9.17
CA SER A 408 4.77 22.93 -8.00
C SER A 408 3.60 23.02 -7.02
N VAL A 409 2.90 21.90 -6.82
CA VAL A 409 1.81 21.79 -5.85
C VAL A 409 2.31 21.28 -4.50
N THR A 410 1.55 21.52 -3.44
CA THR A 410 1.90 21.04 -2.10
C THR A 410 1.70 19.53 -1.98
N ALA A 411 2.50 18.85 -1.13
CA ALA A 411 2.34 17.44 -0.82
C ALA A 411 0.91 17.11 -0.31
N SER A 412 0.34 18.00 0.49
CA SER A 412 -1.04 17.90 0.99
C SER A 412 -2.06 17.81 -0.14
N TYR A 413 -1.99 18.74 -1.10
CA TYR A 413 -2.91 18.80 -2.23
C TYR A 413 -2.75 17.61 -3.18
N ALA A 414 -1.51 17.21 -3.49
CA ALA A 414 -1.24 16.04 -4.32
C ALA A 414 -1.84 14.75 -3.73
N ASN A 415 -1.65 14.54 -2.43
CA ASN A 415 -2.22 13.39 -1.72
C ASN A 415 -3.75 13.39 -1.69
N LEU A 416 -4.37 14.57 -1.49
CA LEU A 416 -5.83 14.70 -1.55
C LEU A 416 -6.39 14.30 -2.92
N LEU A 417 -5.76 14.74 -4.01
CA LEU A 417 -6.18 14.37 -5.38
C LEU A 417 -6.10 12.84 -5.59
N ILE A 418 -5.04 12.19 -5.15
CA ILE A 418 -4.88 10.73 -5.29
C ILE A 418 -5.93 9.99 -4.45
N GLY A 419 -6.11 10.39 -3.18
CA GLY A 419 -7.04 9.75 -2.25
C GLY A 419 -8.50 9.91 -2.62
N CYS A 420 -8.90 11.09 -3.11
CA CYS A 420 -10.30 11.41 -3.41
C CYS A 420 -10.69 11.15 -4.87
N LEU A 421 -9.76 11.23 -5.82
CA LEU A 421 -10.06 11.06 -7.25
C LEU A 421 -9.61 9.69 -7.75
N THR A 422 -8.33 9.37 -7.64
CA THR A 422 -7.75 8.19 -8.31
C THR A 422 -8.21 6.88 -7.70
N ILE A 423 -8.21 6.76 -6.37
CA ILE A 423 -8.53 5.50 -5.68
C ILE A 423 -10.03 5.12 -5.82
N PRO A 424 -10.99 6.03 -5.60
CA PRO A 424 -12.42 5.72 -5.82
C PRO A 424 -12.73 5.31 -7.27
N LEU A 425 -12.13 5.97 -8.26
CA LEU A 425 -12.31 5.62 -9.67
C LEU A 425 -11.73 4.23 -10.00
N ALA A 426 -10.60 3.86 -9.39
CA ALA A 426 -10.05 2.52 -9.51
C ALA A 426 -11.01 1.46 -8.93
N ILE A 427 -11.59 1.70 -7.75
CA ILE A 427 -12.59 0.80 -7.13
C ILE A 427 -13.79 0.60 -8.06
N LEU A 428 -14.33 1.70 -8.61
CA LEU A 428 -15.43 1.63 -9.59
C LEU A 428 -15.05 0.82 -10.83
N GLY A 429 -13.81 0.94 -11.29
CA GLY A 429 -13.27 0.14 -12.39
C GLY A 429 -13.28 -1.36 -12.10
N ILE A 430 -12.81 -1.80 -10.92
CA ILE A 430 -12.81 -3.22 -10.53
C ILE A 430 -14.24 -3.78 -10.53
N VAL A 431 -15.18 -3.03 -9.93
CA VAL A 431 -16.60 -3.40 -9.86
C VAL A 431 -17.21 -3.50 -11.26
N ALA A 432 -16.97 -2.50 -12.12
CA ALA A 432 -17.45 -2.50 -13.50
C ALA A 432 -16.89 -3.70 -14.29
N GLY A 433 -15.61 -4.03 -14.14
CA GLY A 433 -15.00 -5.21 -14.76
C GLY A 433 -15.66 -6.53 -14.32
N GLY A 434 -16.00 -6.65 -13.04
CA GLY A 434 -16.74 -7.81 -12.52
C GLY A 434 -18.17 -7.90 -13.04
N ILE A 435 -18.89 -6.78 -13.09
CA ILE A 435 -20.24 -6.71 -13.65
C ILE A 435 -20.22 -7.12 -15.13
N LEU A 436 -19.24 -6.65 -15.91
CA LEU A 436 -19.12 -6.93 -17.32
C LEU A 436 -18.91 -8.43 -17.60
N VAL A 437 -17.99 -9.08 -16.86
CA VAL A 437 -17.75 -10.52 -16.95
C VAL A 437 -19.01 -11.32 -16.60
N LYS A 438 -19.73 -10.91 -15.55
CA LYS A 438 -20.93 -11.61 -15.07
C LYS A 438 -22.12 -11.44 -16.01
N ARG A 439 -22.45 -10.21 -16.40
CA ARG A 439 -23.62 -9.89 -17.22
C ARG A 439 -23.52 -10.46 -18.63
N LEU A 440 -22.34 -10.36 -19.23
CA LEU A 440 -22.11 -10.86 -20.59
C LEU A 440 -21.67 -12.34 -20.62
N ARG A 441 -21.55 -13.00 -19.46
CA ARG A 441 -21.06 -14.39 -19.33
C ARG A 441 -19.80 -14.64 -20.18
N LEU A 442 -18.85 -13.71 -20.13
CA LEU A 442 -17.67 -13.73 -21.01
C LEU A 442 -16.91 -15.05 -20.83
N GLY A 443 -16.60 -15.74 -21.93
CA GLY A 443 -15.68 -16.88 -21.96
C GLY A 443 -14.20 -16.45 -21.86
N PRO A 444 -13.23 -17.38 -21.81
CA PRO A 444 -11.79 -17.06 -21.77
C PRO A 444 -11.34 -16.17 -22.93
N MET A 445 -11.79 -16.46 -24.16
CA MET A 445 -11.50 -15.65 -25.34
C MET A 445 -11.96 -14.20 -25.18
N HIS A 446 -13.22 -13.99 -24.80
CA HIS A 446 -13.77 -12.65 -24.59
C HIS A 446 -13.13 -11.91 -23.41
N CYS A 447 -12.71 -12.63 -22.35
CA CYS A 447 -11.93 -12.05 -21.26
C CYS A 447 -10.57 -11.54 -21.76
N GLY A 448 -9.89 -12.32 -22.62
CA GLY A 448 -8.65 -11.91 -23.28
C GLY A 448 -8.83 -10.66 -24.14
N ILE A 449 -9.91 -10.58 -24.93
CA ILE A 449 -10.20 -9.42 -25.79
C ILE A 449 -10.42 -8.17 -24.95
N LEU A 450 -11.23 -8.29 -23.90
CA LEU A 450 -11.48 -7.19 -22.97
C LEU A 450 -10.18 -6.69 -22.31
N CYS A 451 -9.28 -7.60 -21.92
CA CYS A 451 -7.98 -7.23 -21.35
C CYS A 451 -7.08 -6.52 -22.37
N LEU A 452 -7.02 -7.02 -23.61
CA LEU A 452 -6.24 -6.39 -24.69
C LEU A 452 -6.76 -4.99 -24.99
N LEU A 453 -8.07 -4.84 -25.19
CA LEU A 453 -8.69 -3.54 -25.48
C LEU A 453 -8.52 -2.56 -24.32
N GLY A 454 -8.69 -3.02 -23.08
CA GLY A 454 -8.45 -2.20 -21.90
C GLY A 454 -6.99 -1.77 -21.75
N ALA A 455 -6.03 -2.65 -22.03
CA ALA A 455 -4.60 -2.31 -22.04
C ALA A 455 -4.26 -1.28 -23.14
N LEU A 456 -4.84 -1.44 -24.34
CA LEU A 456 -4.67 -0.49 -25.45
C LEU A 456 -5.25 0.88 -25.07
N LEU A 457 -6.48 0.91 -24.56
CA LEU A 457 -7.13 2.15 -24.13
C LEU A 457 -6.34 2.83 -22.99
N CYS A 458 -5.79 2.05 -22.05
CA CYS A 458 -4.91 2.57 -21.01
C CYS A 458 -3.65 3.24 -21.55
N LEU A 459 -3.05 2.70 -22.62
CA LEU A 459 -1.90 3.30 -23.30
C LEU A 459 -2.29 4.60 -23.98
N LEU A 460 -3.39 4.59 -24.74
CA LEU A 460 -3.92 5.78 -25.44
C LEU A 460 -4.22 6.92 -24.47
N LEU A 461 -4.84 6.63 -23.31
CA LEU A 461 -5.11 7.61 -22.27
C LEU A 461 -3.84 8.16 -21.59
N SER A 462 -2.71 7.45 -21.68
CA SER A 462 -1.45 7.89 -21.07
C SER A 462 -0.60 8.74 -22.01
N THR A 463 -0.79 8.63 -23.33
CA THR A 463 -0.01 9.38 -24.31
C THR A 463 -0.04 10.90 -24.09
N PRO A 464 -1.18 11.55 -23.77
CA PRO A 464 -1.20 12.98 -23.51
C PRO A 464 -0.34 13.40 -22.31
N LEU A 465 -0.09 12.51 -21.35
CA LEU A 465 0.66 12.82 -20.13
C LEU A 465 2.11 13.23 -20.42
N PHE A 466 2.70 12.80 -21.53
CA PHE A 466 4.04 13.23 -21.96
C PHE A 466 4.11 14.71 -22.34
N PHE A 467 2.98 15.30 -22.74
CA PHE A 467 2.90 16.70 -23.16
C PHE A 467 2.38 17.61 -22.03
N MET A 468 1.89 17.02 -20.94
CA MET A 468 1.30 17.74 -19.81
C MET A 468 2.33 17.93 -18.70
N GLY A 469 3.07 19.03 -18.75
CA GLY A 469 3.92 19.46 -17.63
C GLY A 469 4.72 20.72 -17.96
N CYS A 470 5.40 21.25 -16.96
CA CYS A 470 6.29 22.40 -17.15
C CYS A 470 7.64 22.01 -17.75
N SER A 471 8.24 22.93 -18.50
CA SER A 471 9.67 22.92 -18.78
C SER A 471 10.47 23.18 -17.51
N THR A 472 11.74 22.79 -17.51
CA THR A 472 12.66 23.06 -16.38
C THR A 472 12.76 24.57 -16.11
N HIS A 473 12.60 24.98 -14.84
CA HIS A 473 12.71 26.39 -14.45
C HIS A 473 14.13 26.92 -14.65
N HIS A 474 14.26 28.20 -15.01
CA HIS A 474 15.57 28.83 -15.12
C HIS A 474 16.08 29.19 -13.72
N ILE A 475 17.17 28.53 -13.31
CA ILE A 475 17.80 28.74 -12.01
C ILE A 475 19.18 29.34 -12.25
N ALA A 476 19.42 30.52 -11.67
CA ALA A 476 20.68 31.22 -11.81
C ALA A 476 21.85 30.35 -11.32
N GLY A 477 22.88 30.19 -12.15
CA GLY A 477 24.10 29.43 -11.81
C GLY A 477 24.02 27.91 -11.94
N ILE A 478 22.86 27.33 -12.33
CA ILE A 478 22.70 25.87 -12.48
C ILE A 478 22.35 25.47 -13.92
N ASN A 479 21.38 26.14 -14.55
CA ASN A 479 20.90 25.78 -15.88
C ASN A 479 21.54 26.68 -16.96
N HIS A 480 22.36 26.11 -17.84
CA HIS A 480 22.88 26.81 -19.03
C HIS A 480 21.92 26.61 -20.22
N GLN A 481 21.54 27.69 -20.92
CA GLN A 481 20.83 27.58 -22.20
C GLN A 481 21.76 27.05 -23.30
N PRO A 482 21.40 25.99 -24.04
CA PRO A 482 22.08 25.63 -25.28
C PRO A 482 21.69 26.65 -26.37
N GLY A 483 22.62 27.52 -26.77
CA GLY A 483 22.43 28.45 -27.89
C GLY A 483 22.46 29.94 -27.53
N ALA A 484 22.63 30.31 -26.26
CA ALA A 484 23.03 31.67 -25.92
C ALA A 484 24.51 31.86 -26.29
N GLN A 485 24.81 32.93 -27.04
CA GLN A 485 26.18 33.30 -27.40
C GLN A 485 27.09 33.37 -26.14
N PRO A 486 28.41 33.14 -26.28
CA PRO A 486 29.40 33.25 -25.20
C PRO A 486 29.64 34.72 -24.80
N GLY A 487 28.58 35.40 -24.36
CA GLY A 487 28.58 36.82 -24.01
C GLY A 487 27.58 37.20 -22.92
N LEU A 488 26.93 36.23 -22.26
CA LEU A 488 26.05 36.48 -21.12
C LEU A 488 26.51 35.68 -19.90
N GLU A 489 27.71 36.01 -19.44
CA GLU A 489 28.08 35.94 -18.02
C GLU A 489 27.13 36.84 -17.20
N LEU A 490 25.85 36.48 -17.08
CA LEU A 490 24.83 37.48 -16.65
C LEU A 490 24.85 37.80 -15.16
N PHE A 491 25.58 37.07 -14.30
CA PHE A 491 25.55 37.33 -12.84
C PHE A 491 26.86 37.15 -12.04
N PRO A 492 28.06 36.85 -12.59
CA PRO A 492 29.25 36.80 -11.75
C PRO A 492 29.59 38.19 -11.16
N GLY A 493 29.39 39.28 -11.90
CA GLY A 493 29.68 40.65 -11.44
C GLY A 493 28.73 41.21 -10.37
N CYS A 494 27.46 40.82 -10.35
CA CYS A 494 26.50 41.33 -9.36
C CYS A 494 26.66 40.71 -7.97
N MET A 495 27.30 39.52 -7.91
CA MET A 495 27.59 38.78 -6.67
C MET A 495 28.98 39.06 -6.10
N GLU A 496 29.90 39.69 -6.86
CA GLU A 496 31.25 40.04 -6.40
C GLU A 496 31.32 40.71 -5.00
N PRO A 497 30.37 41.57 -4.58
CA PRO A 497 30.42 42.15 -3.24
C PRO A 497 29.94 41.21 -2.12
N CYS A 498 29.37 40.04 -2.42
CA CYS A 498 28.70 39.15 -1.47
C CYS A 498 29.53 37.88 -1.17
N SER A 499 29.66 37.50 0.10
CA SER A 499 30.23 36.19 0.49
C SER A 499 29.10 35.23 0.88
N CYS A 500 28.48 34.59 -0.12
CA CYS A 500 27.34 33.70 0.10
C CYS A 500 27.77 32.25 0.42
N PRO A 501 27.21 31.62 1.46
CA PRO A 501 27.44 30.20 1.75
C PRO A 501 26.94 29.30 0.61
N SER A 502 27.74 28.31 0.22
CA SER A 502 27.41 27.39 -0.89
C SER A 502 26.35 26.33 -0.54
N ASP A 503 26.16 26.03 0.74
CA ASP A 503 25.26 24.96 1.20
C ASP A 503 23.84 25.46 1.56
N ASP A 504 23.67 26.78 1.70
CA ASP A 504 22.40 27.40 2.10
C ASP A 504 21.31 27.26 1.03
N PHE A 505 20.06 27.22 1.49
CA PHE A 505 18.89 27.09 0.63
C PHE A 505 17.71 27.87 1.17
N ASN A 506 17.37 28.97 0.51
CA ASN A 506 16.25 29.83 0.82
C ASN A 506 15.79 30.52 -0.48
N PRO A 507 15.13 29.76 -1.39
CA PRO A 507 14.93 30.23 -2.75
C PRO A 507 14.08 31.49 -2.81
N VAL A 508 14.41 32.35 -3.76
CA VAL A 508 13.69 33.59 -4.08
C VAL A 508 13.42 33.67 -5.58
N CYS A 509 12.29 34.25 -5.95
CA CYS A 509 11.88 34.35 -7.35
C CYS A 509 11.89 35.79 -7.85
N ASP A 510 12.65 36.07 -8.90
CA ASP A 510 12.43 37.24 -9.76
C ASP A 510 11.19 36.98 -10.62
N SER A 511 10.06 37.55 -10.23
CA SER A 511 8.78 37.37 -10.92
C SER A 511 8.75 38.01 -12.32
N SER A 512 9.58 39.03 -12.56
CA SER A 512 9.66 39.75 -13.83
C SER A 512 10.43 38.95 -14.87
N ALA A 513 11.61 38.43 -14.49
CA ALA A 513 12.45 37.64 -15.37
C ALA A 513 12.12 36.13 -15.33
N ARG A 514 11.31 35.68 -14.37
CA ARG A 514 11.03 34.26 -14.05
C ARG A 514 12.30 33.46 -13.78
N VAL A 515 13.24 34.07 -13.06
CA VAL A 515 14.50 33.44 -12.65
C VAL A 515 14.46 33.16 -11.16
N GLU A 516 14.77 31.92 -10.78
CA GLU A 516 14.90 31.52 -9.38
C GLU A 516 16.37 31.58 -8.94
N TYR A 517 16.61 32.10 -7.74
CA TYR A 517 17.92 32.14 -7.09
C TYR A 517 17.88 31.25 -5.85
N LEU A 518 19.00 30.58 -5.53
CA LEU A 518 19.09 29.62 -4.42
C LEU A 518 18.87 30.26 -3.05
N THR A 519 19.29 31.52 -2.89
CA THR A 519 19.19 32.29 -1.65
C THR A 519 19.01 33.78 -1.96
N PRO A 520 18.57 34.61 -1.00
CA PRO A 520 18.55 36.06 -1.17
C PRO A 520 19.96 36.65 -1.37
N CYS A 521 20.99 36.07 -0.75
CA CYS A 521 22.39 36.47 -0.94
C CYS A 521 22.83 36.27 -2.40
N HIS A 522 22.51 35.11 -3.00
CA HIS A 522 22.80 34.83 -4.41
C HIS A 522 22.00 35.74 -5.37
N ALA A 523 20.88 36.32 -4.91
CA ALA A 523 20.16 37.38 -5.64
C ALA A 523 20.73 38.79 -5.37
N GLY A 524 21.72 38.93 -4.49
CA GLY A 524 22.36 40.19 -4.13
C GLY A 524 21.52 41.09 -3.24
N CYS A 525 20.51 40.55 -2.55
CA CYS A 525 19.56 41.34 -1.73
C CYS A 525 20.19 41.80 -0.42
N THR A 526 20.11 43.08 -0.08
CA THR A 526 20.67 43.64 1.17
C THR A 526 19.63 43.93 2.25
N SER A 527 18.33 43.84 1.94
CA SER A 527 17.27 44.15 2.90
C SER A 527 16.04 43.27 2.74
N ARG A 528 15.19 43.23 3.77
CA ARG A 528 13.92 42.49 3.77
C ARG A 528 12.75 43.36 4.25
N LEU A 529 11.57 43.06 3.76
CA LEU A 529 10.29 43.62 4.16
C LEU A 529 9.35 42.47 4.51
N VAL A 530 8.82 42.47 5.73
CA VAL A 530 7.77 41.53 6.13
C VAL A 530 6.44 42.25 5.97
N GLN A 531 5.60 41.79 5.05
CA GLN A 531 4.26 42.31 4.90
C GLN A 531 3.29 41.40 5.66
N GLU A 532 2.78 41.91 6.78
CA GLU A 532 1.72 41.24 7.55
C GLU A 532 0.35 41.56 6.93
N ALA A 533 -0.20 40.63 6.16
CA ALA A 533 -1.61 40.65 5.83
C ALA A 533 -2.40 39.79 6.84
N ARG A 534 -3.67 40.15 7.11
CA ARG A 534 -4.55 39.57 8.16
C ARG A 534 -4.65 38.03 8.22
N ASP A 535 -4.14 37.29 7.23
CA ASP A 535 -4.10 35.82 7.20
C ASP A 535 -2.76 35.20 6.72
N LYS A 536 -1.77 36.01 6.29
CA LYS A 536 -0.46 35.53 5.77
C LYS A 536 0.63 36.58 5.96
N SER A 537 1.69 36.23 6.70
CA SER A 537 2.96 36.96 6.67
C SER A 537 3.74 36.56 5.42
N GLN A 538 3.97 37.48 4.49
CA GLN A 538 4.82 37.23 3.32
C GLN A 538 6.10 38.04 3.42
N VAL A 539 7.23 37.38 3.21
CA VAL A 539 8.56 38.01 3.24
C VAL A 539 8.96 38.39 1.82
N PHE A 540 9.35 39.65 1.64
CA PHE A 540 9.93 40.19 0.42
C PHE A 540 11.37 40.60 0.70
N TYR A 541 12.26 40.39 -0.27
CA TYR A 541 13.63 40.87 -0.24
C TYR A 541 13.79 42.05 -1.19
N THR A 542 14.58 43.04 -0.80
CA THR A 542 14.78 44.30 -1.55
C THR A 542 16.25 44.61 -1.72
N ASN A 543 16.55 45.59 -2.57
CA ASN A 543 17.91 46.02 -2.92
C ASN A 543 18.75 44.85 -3.44
N CYS A 544 18.19 44.10 -4.39
CA CYS A 544 18.81 42.93 -4.98
C CYS A 544 19.59 43.32 -6.25
N SER A 545 20.92 43.23 -6.20
CA SER A 545 21.80 43.63 -7.33
C SER A 545 21.68 42.73 -8.57
N CYS A 546 21.29 41.47 -8.38
CA CYS A 546 21.18 40.50 -9.47
C CYS A 546 19.75 40.39 -10.05
N VAL A 547 18.77 41.12 -9.52
CA VAL A 547 17.37 41.02 -9.98
C VAL A 547 17.11 42.06 -11.08
N ALA A 548 16.47 41.63 -12.18
CA ALA A 548 16.17 42.51 -13.29
C ALA A 548 15.13 43.58 -12.87
N GLY A 549 15.53 44.86 -12.90
CA GLY A 549 14.65 45.98 -12.54
C GLY A 549 14.62 46.36 -11.06
N GLY A 550 15.40 45.69 -10.19
CA GLY A 550 15.63 46.11 -8.79
C GLY A 550 14.41 46.09 -7.86
N GLY A 551 13.31 45.47 -8.29
CA GLY A 551 12.07 45.38 -7.51
C GLY A 551 12.16 44.40 -6.34
N PRO A 552 11.21 44.47 -5.38
CA PRO A 552 11.11 43.50 -4.29
C PRO A 552 10.81 42.09 -4.83
N VAL A 553 11.54 41.08 -4.36
CA VAL A 553 11.33 39.67 -4.73
C VAL A 553 10.70 38.88 -3.58
N PRO A 554 9.63 38.10 -3.82
CA PRO A 554 9.02 37.27 -2.79
C PRO A 554 9.91 36.08 -2.41
N ALA A 555 9.84 35.69 -1.14
CA ALA A 555 10.40 34.43 -0.65
C ALA A 555 9.64 33.22 -1.23
N GLY A 556 10.38 32.15 -1.53
CA GLY A 556 9.86 30.92 -2.11
C GLY A 556 10.22 30.75 -3.59
N SER A 557 9.93 29.56 -4.11
CA SER A 557 10.15 29.23 -5.53
C SER A 557 9.19 29.98 -6.45
N CYS A 558 9.58 30.13 -7.71
CA CYS A 558 8.73 30.76 -8.71
C CYS A 558 7.42 29.99 -8.93
N GLU A 559 6.32 30.71 -9.13
CA GLU A 559 5.04 30.06 -9.46
C GLU A 559 5.13 29.32 -10.80
N SER A 560 4.58 28.12 -10.81
CA SER A 560 4.59 27.25 -11.99
C SER A 560 3.52 27.68 -13.01
N PRO A 561 3.89 27.97 -14.27
CA PRO A 561 2.93 28.35 -15.30
C PRO A 561 1.97 27.21 -15.67
N CYS A 562 2.31 25.96 -15.37
CA CYS A 562 1.51 24.78 -15.68
C CYS A 562 0.70 24.26 -14.49
N SER A 563 0.64 24.98 -13.36
CA SER A 563 -0.15 24.55 -12.18
C SER A 563 -1.61 24.23 -12.53
N HIS A 564 -2.21 24.93 -13.50
CA HIS A 564 -3.56 24.68 -14.01
C HIS A 564 -3.73 23.30 -14.72
N LEU A 565 -2.64 22.70 -15.20
CA LEU A 565 -2.65 21.38 -15.87
C LEU A 565 -2.74 20.21 -14.87
N VAL A 566 -2.58 20.44 -13.57
CA VAL A 566 -2.60 19.37 -12.55
C VAL A 566 -3.93 18.63 -12.50
N LEU A 567 -5.06 19.35 -12.61
CA LEU A 567 -6.40 18.76 -12.57
C LEU A 567 -6.69 17.92 -13.83
N PRO A 568 -6.49 18.44 -15.06
CA PRO A 568 -6.54 17.62 -16.28
C PRO A 568 -5.63 16.38 -16.22
N PHE A 569 -4.40 16.53 -15.73
CA PHE A 569 -3.45 15.42 -15.57
C PHE A 569 -4.01 14.34 -14.65
N MET A 570 -4.54 14.74 -13.49
CA MET A 570 -5.12 13.81 -12.53
C MET A 570 -6.40 13.15 -13.02
N ILE A 571 -7.22 13.83 -13.82
CA ILE A 571 -8.40 13.22 -14.47
C ILE A 571 -7.96 12.12 -15.43
N LEU A 572 -6.96 12.36 -16.28
CA LEU A 572 -6.45 11.36 -17.21
C LEU A 572 -5.80 10.17 -16.50
N VAL A 573 -4.97 10.43 -15.48
CA VAL A 573 -4.38 9.36 -14.64
C VAL A 573 -5.47 8.53 -13.96
N SER A 574 -6.51 9.17 -13.42
CA SER A 574 -7.61 8.49 -12.72
C SER A 574 -8.50 7.70 -13.69
N LEU A 575 -8.79 8.22 -14.88
CA LEU A 575 -9.49 7.49 -15.92
C LEU A 575 -8.67 6.29 -16.42
N GLY A 576 -7.37 6.48 -16.63
CA GLY A 576 -6.45 5.39 -16.95
C GLY A 576 -6.40 4.32 -15.84
N ALA A 577 -6.42 4.72 -14.58
CA ALA A 577 -6.49 3.81 -13.44
C ALA A 577 -7.82 3.04 -13.39
N ALA A 578 -8.95 3.69 -13.70
CA ALA A 578 -10.26 3.05 -13.79
C ALA A 578 -10.28 2.00 -14.91
N VAL A 579 -9.81 2.34 -16.13
CA VAL A 579 -9.76 1.40 -17.26
C VAL A 579 -8.82 0.23 -16.95
N ALA A 580 -7.66 0.48 -16.34
CA ALA A 580 -6.74 -0.58 -15.92
C ALA A 580 -7.39 -1.50 -14.87
N SER A 581 -8.22 -0.94 -13.98
CA SER A 581 -8.93 -1.69 -12.95
C SER A 581 -10.07 -2.54 -13.52
N VAL A 582 -10.71 -2.11 -14.61
CA VAL A 582 -11.72 -2.91 -15.34
C VAL A 582 -11.15 -4.24 -15.84
N THR A 583 -9.87 -4.27 -16.26
CA THR A 583 -9.23 -5.49 -16.77
C THR A 583 -8.76 -6.43 -15.66
N HIS A 584 -8.70 -5.98 -14.41
CA HIS A 584 -8.22 -6.78 -13.28
C HIS A 584 -9.04 -8.07 -13.08
N THR A 585 -10.36 -7.95 -12.98
CA THR A 585 -11.27 -9.10 -12.76
C THR A 585 -11.26 -10.09 -13.93
N PRO A 586 -11.40 -9.67 -15.21
CA PRO A 586 -11.25 -10.57 -16.36
C PRO A 586 -9.90 -11.29 -16.39
N SER A 587 -8.80 -10.59 -16.07
CA SER A 587 -7.45 -11.18 -16.01
C SER A 587 -7.37 -12.28 -14.95
N PHE A 588 -7.91 -12.03 -13.76
CA PHE A 588 -7.97 -13.04 -12.70
C PHE A 588 -8.82 -14.26 -13.10
N MET A 589 -9.92 -14.05 -13.82
CA MET A 589 -10.77 -15.14 -14.33
C MET A 589 -10.07 -16.00 -15.39
N LEU A 590 -9.13 -15.45 -16.18
CA LEU A 590 -8.30 -16.24 -17.10
C LEU A 590 -7.45 -17.27 -16.35
N ILE A 591 -6.88 -16.90 -15.20
CA ILE A 591 -6.13 -17.83 -14.34
C ILE A 591 -7.05 -18.93 -13.81
N LEU A 592 -8.18 -18.54 -13.21
CA LEU A 592 -9.10 -19.50 -12.60
C LEU A 592 -9.75 -20.46 -13.61
N ARG A 593 -9.84 -20.08 -14.88
CA ARG A 593 -10.40 -20.93 -15.95
C ARG A 593 -9.33 -21.70 -16.71
N GLY A 594 -8.10 -21.20 -16.76
CA GLY A 594 -6.97 -21.85 -17.43
C GLY A 594 -6.30 -22.96 -16.60
N VAL A 595 -6.57 -23.02 -15.30
CA VAL A 595 -5.97 -24.01 -14.39
C VAL A 595 -7.01 -25.05 -13.95
N LYS A 596 -6.58 -26.32 -13.82
CA LYS A 596 -7.41 -27.43 -13.33
C LYS A 596 -8.00 -27.11 -11.96
N LYS A 597 -9.20 -27.62 -11.65
CA LYS A 597 -9.91 -27.34 -10.39
C LYS A 597 -9.08 -27.62 -9.14
N GLU A 598 -8.25 -28.65 -9.17
CA GLU A 598 -7.36 -29.05 -8.06
C GLU A 598 -6.21 -28.06 -7.83
N ASP A 599 -5.75 -27.37 -8.86
CA ASP A 599 -4.55 -26.52 -8.84
C ASP A 599 -4.86 -25.02 -8.67
N LYS A 600 -6.15 -24.62 -8.60
CA LYS A 600 -6.56 -23.20 -8.62
C LYS A 600 -6.06 -22.40 -7.42
N THR A 601 -6.22 -22.92 -6.21
CA THR A 601 -5.84 -22.24 -4.97
C THR A 601 -4.33 -22.04 -4.90
N LEU A 602 -3.58 -23.07 -5.30
CA LEU A 602 -2.13 -23.04 -5.44
C LEU A 602 -1.69 -22.01 -6.50
N ALA A 603 -2.33 -21.97 -7.67
CA ALA A 603 -2.02 -21.03 -8.74
C ALA A 603 -2.24 -19.57 -8.30
N VAL A 604 -3.33 -19.29 -7.58
CA VAL A 604 -3.61 -17.97 -7.00
C VAL A 604 -2.56 -17.58 -5.94
N GLY A 605 -2.16 -18.52 -5.08
CA GLY A 605 -1.08 -18.27 -4.11
C GLY A 605 0.25 -17.93 -4.77
N ILE A 606 0.62 -18.67 -5.82
CA ILE A 606 1.82 -18.42 -6.64
C ILE A 606 1.74 -17.05 -7.32
N GLN A 607 0.60 -16.68 -7.89
CA GLN A 607 0.38 -15.37 -8.52
C GLN A 607 0.66 -14.22 -7.53
N PHE A 608 0.08 -14.23 -6.34
CA PHE A 608 0.30 -13.17 -5.34
C PHE A 608 1.75 -13.11 -4.86
N MET A 609 2.38 -14.27 -4.65
CA MET A 609 3.80 -14.35 -4.29
C MET A 609 4.68 -13.69 -5.38
N LEU A 610 4.44 -14.03 -6.66
CA LEU A 610 5.20 -13.46 -7.77
C LEU A 610 4.94 -11.97 -7.94
N GLN A 611 3.71 -11.50 -7.74
CA GLN A 611 3.41 -10.06 -7.74
C GLN A 611 4.20 -9.32 -6.66
N ARG A 612 4.32 -9.85 -5.44
CA ARG A 612 5.11 -9.21 -4.38
C ARG A 612 6.59 -9.10 -4.76
N VAL A 613 7.18 -10.21 -5.18
CA VAL A 613 8.62 -10.31 -5.45
C VAL A 613 9.02 -9.57 -6.72
N LEU A 614 8.25 -9.69 -7.81
CA LEU A 614 8.62 -9.16 -9.11
C LEU A 614 8.04 -7.77 -9.40
N ALA A 615 7.03 -7.33 -8.66
CA ALA A 615 6.37 -6.04 -8.89
C ALA A 615 6.52 -5.07 -7.72
N TRP A 616 5.92 -5.40 -6.57
CA TRP A 616 5.83 -4.46 -5.44
C TRP A 616 7.18 -4.18 -4.77
N MET A 617 8.10 -5.15 -4.76
CA MET A 617 9.44 -4.97 -4.21
C MET A 617 10.38 -4.13 -5.12
N PRO A 618 10.56 -4.45 -6.42
CA PRO A 618 11.50 -3.70 -7.27
C PRO A 618 10.95 -2.37 -7.79
N SER A 619 9.63 -2.25 -8.00
CA SER A 619 9.08 -1.09 -8.72
C SER A 619 9.33 0.27 -8.03
N PRO A 620 9.13 0.42 -6.71
CA PRO A 620 9.48 1.66 -6.02
C PRO A 620 10.95 2.03 -6.20
N VAL A 621 11.87 1.05 -6.11
CA VAL A 621 13.32 1.30 -6.29
C VAL A 621 13.62 1.77 -7.71
N ILE A 622 13.01 1.16 -8.73
CA ILE A 622 13.16 1.56 -10.14
C ILE A 622 12.67 2.98 -10.37
N HIS A 623 11.47 3.33 -9.89
CA HIS A 623 10.92 4.68 -10.05
C HIS A 623 11.74 5.71 -9.27
N GLY A 624 12.19 5.37 -8.06
CA GLY A 624 13.08 6.22 -7.26
C GLY A 624 14.40 6.50 -7.99
N SER A 625 15.05 5.46 -8.51
CA SER A 625 16.27 5.62 -9.32
C SER A 625 16.01 6.46 -10.58
N ALA A 626 14.87 6.28 -11.24
CA ALA A 626 14.52 7.06 -12.42
C ALA A 626 14.33 8.55 -12.11
N ILE A 627 13.83 8.89 -10.92
CA ILE A 627 13.71 10.28 -10.43
C ILE A 627 15.09 10.84 -10.07
N ASP A 628 15.92 10.10 -9.34
CA ASP A 628 17.23 10.59 -8.90
C ASP A 628 18.18 10.88 -10.07
N THR A 629 18.09 10.10 -11.14
CA THR A 629 18.90 10.30 -12.34
C THR A 629 18.53 11.57 -13.12
N THR A 630 17.46 12.28 -12.76
CA THR A 630 17.09 13.60 -13.34
C THR A 630 17.45 14.76 -12.43
N CYS A 631 18.13 14.50 -11.32
CA CYS A 631 18.58 15.54 -10.42
C CYS A 631 19.67 16.41 -11.06
N VAL A 632 19.47 17.73 -11.03
CA VAL A 632 20.45 18.72 -11.53
C VAL A 632 21.27 19.29 -10.39
N TYR A 633 20.69 19.40 -9.19
CA TYR A 633 21.36 19.97 -8.03
C TYR A 633 21.03 19.22 -6.73
N TRP A 634 22.04 18.55 -6.19
CA TRP A 634 21.97 17.75 -4.97
C TRP A 634 22.27 18.62 -3.75
N ALA A 635 21.49 18.46 -2.68
CA ALA A 635 21.93 18.92 -1.37
C ALA A 635 23.10 18.04 -0.90
N GLN A 636 24.05 18.65 -0.19
CA GLN A 636 25.10 17.92 0.50
C GLN A 636 24.79 17.88 1.99
N SER A 637 25.02 16.74 2.61
CA SER A 637 25.03 16.60 4.06
C SER A 637 26.25 15.78 4.42
N CYS A 638 27.17 16.35 5.21
CA CYS A 638 28.43 15.68 5.58
C CYS A 638 29.28 15.23 4.37
N GLY A 639 29.31 16.00 3.29
CA GLY A 639 30.02 15.63 2.06
C GLY A 639 29.40 14.46 1.27
N ARG A 640 28.21 13.97 1.67
CA ARG A 640 27.43 12.96 0.94
C ARG A 640 26.25 13.60 0.21
N ARG A 641 25.86 12.98 -0.90
CA ARG A 641 24.64 13.35 -1.63
C ARG A 641 23.41 13.04 -0.76
N ALA A 642 22.62 14.06 -0.48
CA ALA A 642 21.40 13.98 0.30
C ALA A 642 20.17 14.10 -0.61
N VAL A 643 19.15 14.86 -0.22
CA VAL A 643 17.95 15.10 -1.04
C VAL A 643 18.29 15.95 -2.26
N CYS A 644 17.73 15.61 -3.41
CA CYS A 644 17.82 16.46 -4.59
C CYS A 644 16.91 17.70 -4.45
N ARG A 645 17.49 18.89 -4.64
CA ARG A 645 16.76 20.17 -4.53
C ARG A 645 16.05 20.52 -5.85
N TYR A 646 16.75 20.37 -6.97
CA TYR A 646 16.26 20.69 -8.31
C TYR A 646 16.40 19.53 -9.30
N TYR A 647 15.35 19.32 -10.09
CA TYR A 647 15.26 18.27 -11.09
C TYR A 647 15.07 18.89 -12.48
N ASP A 648 15.60 18.21 -13.50
CA ASP A 648 15.21 18.47 -14.89
C ASP A 648 13.79 17.95 -15.07
N HIS A 649 12.83 18.87 -15.28
CA HIS A 649 11.41 18.56 -15.35
C HIS A 649 11.05 17.81 -16.63
N ASP A 650 11.72 18.09 -17.76
CA ASP A 650 11.45 17.41 -19.02
C ASP A 650 11.96 15.96 -18.97
N LEU A 651 13.16 15.76 -18.42
CA LEU A 651 13.70 14.43 -18.22
C LEU A 651 12.92 13.65 -17.15
N LEU A 652 12.49 14.31 -16.08
CA LEU A 652 11.65 13.72 -15.02
C LEU A 652 10.32 13.22 -15.60
N ARG A 653 9.61 14.06 -16.36
CA ARG A 653 8.36 13.70 -17.04
C ARG A 653 8.57 12.51 -17.97
N ASN A 654 9.58 12.59 -18.84
CA ASN A 654 9.83 11.55 -19.84
C ASN A 654 10.21 10.20 -19.21
N ARG A 655 11.04 10.19 -18.16
CA ARG A 655 11.42 8.93 -17.48
C ARG A 655 10.29 8.36 -16.63
N PHE A 656 9.59 9.19 -15.88
CA PHE A 656 8.52 8.73 -14.99
C PHE A 656 7.32 8.19 -15.77
N ILE A 657 6.81 8.96 -16.75
CA ILE A 657 5.72 8.52 -17.64
C ILE A 657 6.21 7.45 -18.62
N GLY A 658 7.48 7.49 -19.03
CA GLY A 658 8.14 6.44 -19.83
C GLY A 658 8.10 5.07 -19.16
N LEU A 659 8.42 4.99 -17.86
CA LEU A 659 8.29 3.74 -17.10
C LEU A 659 6.84 3.24 -17.03
N GLN A 660 5.88 4.16 -16.86
CA GLN A 660 4.46 3.82 -16.90
C GLN A 660 4.09 3.18 -18.25
N PHE A 661 4.54 3.78 -19.36
CA PHE A 661 4.27 3.30 -20.71
C PHE A 661 4.96 1.96 -21.00
N PHE A 662 6.19 1.78 -20.54
CA PHE A 662 6.94 0.52 -20.64
C PHE A 662 6.18 -0.65 -20.02
N PHE A 663 5.74 -0.51 -18.76
CA PHE A 663 4.98 -1.56 -18.09
C PHE A 663 3.62 -1.84 -18.76
N LYS A 664 2.90 -0.79 -19.17
CA LYS A 664 1.63 -0.96 -19.92
C LYS A 664 1.82 -1.67 -21.26
N THR A 665 2.92 -1.39 -21.96
CA THR A 665 3.27 -2.03 -23.24
C THR A 665 3.62 -3.51 -23.03
N GLY A 666 4.37 -3.84 -21.98
CA GLY A 666 4.62 -5.24 -21.59
C GLY A 666 3.32 -6.00 -21.30
N SER A 667 2.37 -5.37 -20.62
CA SER A 667 1.04 -5.94 -20.36
C SER A 667 0.24 -6.16 -21.66
N LEU A 668 0.24 -5.18 -22.58
CA LEU A 668 -0.41 -5.30 -23.89
C LEU A 668 0.17 -6.47 -24.70
N ALA A 669 1.51 -6.58 -24.77
CA ALA A 669 2.19 -7.66 -25.47
C ALA A 669 1.80 -9.04 -24.90
N CYS A 670 1.74 -9.18 -23.57
CA CYS A 670 1.30 -10.41 -22.92
C CYS A 670 -0.14 -10.77 -23.28
N PHE A 671 -1.09 -9.82 -23.25
CA PHE A 671 -2.48 -10.08 -23.64
C PHE A 671 -2.64 -10.40 -25.13
N ALA A 672 -1.84 -9.78 -26.00
CA ALA A 672 -1.82 -10.11 -27.42
C ALA A 672 -1.37 -11.57 -27.64
N LEU A 673 -0.31 -12.01 -26.96
CA LEU A 673 0.15 -13.40 -26.99
C LEU A 673 -0.89 -14.38 -26.43
N ILE A 674 -1.54 -14.04 -25.31
CA ILE A 674 -2.62 -14.86 -24.75
C ILE A 674 -3.74 -15.06 -25.77
N LEU A 675 -4.15 -14.00 -26.47
CA LEU A 675 -5.19 -14.10 -27.48
C LEU A 675 -4.75 -14.91 -28.70
N ALA A 676 -3.50 -14.79 -29.13
CA ALA A 676 -2.97 -15.62 -30.21
C ALA A 676 -3.01 -17.11 -29.84
N ILE A 677 -2.60 -17.47 -28.62
CA ILE A 677 -2.62 -18.85 -28.13
C ILE A 677 -4.06 -19.37 -28.04
N LEU A 678 -4.99 -18.59 -27.45
CA LEU A 678 -6.37 -19.03 -27.32
C LEU A 678 -7.07 -19.21 -28.68
N ARG A 679 -6.78 -18.33 -29.67
CA ARG A 679 -7.25 -18.50 -31.06
C ARG A 679 -6.71 -19.76 -31.72
N GLN A 680 -5.43 -20.07 -31.47
CA GLN A 680 -4.82 -21.28 -32.00
C GLN A 680 -5.47 -22.54 -31.40
N GLN A 681 -5.71 -22.55 -30.09
CA GLN A 681 -6.41 -23.65 -29.42
C GLN A 681 -7.82 -23.87 -29.98
N GLU A 682 -8.59 -22.80 -30.19
CA GLU A 682 -9.92 -22.87 -30.79
C GLU A 682 -9.88 -23.44 -32.23
N LYS A 683 -8.87 -23.04 -33.04
CA LYS A 683 -8.68 -23.58 -34.39
C LYS A 683 -8.30 -25.06 -34.39
N GLU A 684 -7.45 -25.49 -33.46
CA GLU A 684 -7.05 -26.89 -33.30
C GLU A 684 -8.24 -27.76 -32.84
N GLU A 685 -9.06 -27.25 -31.92
CA GLU A 685 -10.30 -27.93 -31.49
C GLU A 685 -11.32 -28.03 -32.63
N GLY A 686 -11.50 -26.96 -33.41
CA GLY A 686 -12.36 -26.97 -34.59
C GLY A 686 -11.91 -27.97 -35.65
N THR A 687 -10.60 -28.05 -35.90
CA THR A 687 -10.02 -28.99 -36.87
C THR A 687 -10.20 -30.44 -36.40
N LYS A 688 -9.99 -30.72 -35.11
CA LYS A 688 -10.25 -32.05 -34.52
C LYS A 688 -11.73 -32.41 -34.61
N ALA A 689 -12.64 -31.48 -34.35
CA ALA A 689 -14.09 -31.71 -34.46
C ALA A 689 -14.53 -32.00 -35.91
N THR A 690 -13.90 -31.35 -36.90
CA THR A 690 -14.14 -31.65 -38.33
C THR A 690 -13.59 -33.03 -38.73
N MET A 691 -12.42 -33.44 -38.21
CA MET A 691 -11.83 -34.75 -38.49
C MET A 691 -12.50 -35.91 -37.72
N SER A 692 -13.13 -35.64 -36.58
CA SER A 692 -13.83 -36.65 -35.76
C SER A 692 -15.30 -36.84 -36.11
N SER A 693 -15.83 -36.15 -37.13
CA SER A 693 -17.20 -36.34 -37.62
C SER A 693 -17.20 -37.40 -38.74
N PRO A 694 -17.64 -38.66 -38.51
CA PRO A 694 -17.68 -39.70 -39.52
C PRO A 694 -18.88 -39.56 -40.49
N GLY A 695 -19.49 -38.38 -40.57
CA GLY A 695 -20.77 -38.18 -41.25
C GLY A 695 -20.68 -37.83 -42.74
N LEU A 696 -19.54 -37.32 -43.22
CA LEU A 696 -19.43 -36.82 -44.60
C LEU A 696 -18.77 -37.80 -45.58
N GLN A 697 -18.30 -38.96 -45.11
CA GLN A 697 -17.79 -40.03 -45.97
C GLN A 697 -18.86 -41.09 -46.29
N GLN A 698 -19.99 -41.08 -45.57
CA GLN A 698 -21.13 -41.98 -45.81
C GLN A 698 -22.11 -41.44 -46.87
N GLN A 699 -22.14 -40.13 -47.14
CA GLN A 699 -23.05 -39.53 -48.14
C GLN A 699 -22.51 -39.58 -49.59
N LEU A 700 -21.23 -39.86 -49.79
CA LEU A 700 -20.63 -40.02 -51.14
C LEU A 700 -20.53 -41.49 -51.60
N LEU A 701 -20.94 -42.46 -50.78
CA LEU A 701 -20.98 -43.89 -51.12
C LEU A 701 -22.41 -44.45 -51.32
N VAL A 702 -23.46 -43.60 -51.26
CA VAL A 702 -24.87 -43.98 -51.49
C VAL A 702 -25.41 -43.43 -52.83
N SER A 703 -24.53 -43.08 -53.76
CA SER A 703 -24.90 -42.86 -55.17
C SER A 703 -24.03 -43.73 -56.08
N GLY A 704 -24.16 -45.05 -55.90
CA GLY A 704 -23.74 -46.02 -56.90
C GLY A 704 -24.78 -46.12 -58.04
N PRO A 705 -24.35 -46.39 -59.28
CA PRO A 705 -25.22 -46.32 -60.46
C PRO A 705 -26.22 -47.49 -60.48
N LYS A 706 -27.49 -47.18 -60.75
CA LYS A 706 -28.48 -48.17 -61.20
C LYS A 706 -27.98 -48.80 -62.50
N LYS A 707 -27.67 -50.10 -62.49
CA LYS A 707 -27.62 -50.93 -63.70
C LYS A 707 -29.06 -51.30 -64.07
N GLU A 708 -29.49 -50.90 -65.25
CA GLU A 708 -30.65 -51.51 -65.92
C GLU A 708 -30.30 -52.96 -66.32
N PRO A 709 -31.26 -53.90 -66.27
CA PRO A 709 -31.14 -55.17 -66.95
C PRO A 709 -31.56 -55.02 -68.41
N GLU A 710 -30.66 -55.42 -69.30
CA GLU A 710 -30.94 -55.71 -70.70
C GLU A 710 -31.76 -57.01 -70.77
N GLU A 711 -33.01 -56.93 -71.25
CA GLU A 711 -33.75 -58.11 -71.71
C GLU A 711 -34.30 -57.84 -73.11
N SER A 712 -33.60 -58.39 -74.10
CA SER A 712 -34.06 -58.48 -75.47
C SER A 712 -35.18 -59.52 -75.58
N ARG A 713 -36.38 -59.12 -75.99
CA ARG A 713 -37.19 -59.87 -76.96
C ARG A 713 -38.37 -59.03 -77.50
N VAL A 714 -38.33 -58.90 -78.83
CA VAL A 714 -39.27 -58.34 -79.82
C VAL A 714 -39.22 -56.83 -80.01
#